data_AF-A0A3D1A1Y3-F1
#
_entry.id   AF-A0A3D1A1Y3-F1
#
_cell.length_a   1.000
_cell.length_b   1.000
_cell.length_c   1.000
_cell.angle_alpha   90.00
_cell.angle_beta   90.00
_cell.angle_gamma   90.00
#
_symmetry.space_group_name_H-M   'P 1'
#
loop_
_entity.id
_entity.type
_entity.pdbx_description
1 polymer ?
#
loop_
_entity_poly.entity_id
_entity_poly.type
_entity_poly.pdbx_seq_one_letter_code
_entity_poly.pdbx_strand_id
1 'polypeptide(L)'
;MPLSVNTNVSSLTAQRFLAESARSMDLAMERLSTGSKINGASDDAAGLAIVQRMSAQINGLTMAVKNANDGIAMTQSIEGALVEVTDMLQRLRELSIQAANATNTDIDRGHIQEEVNLLIAEISRISANTRYNGQKVLDGSFSNIQLQVGTESGETINFSVDSTAASELGSFKVTGDRIEAQLGNGAGSYENIVDSQDDIIINGVNLSKTIDVIAGDSAKAVASKINAVSGETGVEADAKNYAHLYTSYATDETYSIKINNVTTGYFAISGSNVMDAVDKINRISGSTGVTAQATTDNKVRLLAADGRDILIENESSGTNLRVQSVGHDGESRFPSMIWHRALAEATGGSGIQLGALNTDIYTLVQKGTGQTWTFSINATTSGEPSAQNIQEALNRIVGVTGFRANKINGNLTDIQITATEDFGAFDIYKDTDITNTTKRKTFDGVGRMLNINASVMTAATHNLVLTNNSKGQKYAFSVAFVVNNGAANAMALQTAINNIPEISGFTAYACIVMPNNVHLHGPAAFGNWTLSGLSNIDSDELHAGDLNYFDRALSFGGDTEDASTITGTIELTSSRAFSVNQKHESSGVVTDPTVATGSMANDNFFVTRSSDLSSIANLDTRTTAKAGESIKTIDGAIEKISVMRSELGAIANRLQYTVSSLVNVRGNTAVSKSRINDADFSVESANLAKSQVLQRAGFALLAQANARSQLVLQLLQ
;
A
#
# COMPACT_ATOMS: atom_id res chain seq x y z
N MET A 1 79.49 -45.36 64.97
CA MET A 1 79.30 -44.87 63.59
C MET A 1 80.58 -45.19 62.81
N PRO A 2 80.55 -45.99 61.74
CA PRO A 2 81.74 -46.22 60.93
C PRO A 2 82.05 -44.95 60.11
N LEU A 3 83.26 -44.39 60.26
CA LEU A 3 83.74 -43.30 59.41
C LEU A 3 84.28 -43.89 58.11
N SER A 4 83.56 -43.67 57.01
CA SER A 4 84.03 -43.98 55.65
C SER A 4 84.86 -42.81 55.11
N VAL A 5 86.11 -43.07 54.71
CA VAL A 5 87.06 -42.07 54.18
C VAL A 5 86.96 -41.91 52.65
N ASN A 6 86.32 -42.87 51.96
CA ASN A 6 86.22 -42.89 50.50
C ASN A 6 85.05 -42.05 49.94
N THR A 7 84.14 -41.58 50.80
CA THR A 7 83.02 -40.72 50.41
C THR A 7 82.89 -39.58 51.42
N ASN A 8 83.34 -38.37 51.07
CA ASN A 8 83.21 -37.19 51.94
C ASN A 8 81.77 -36.69 51.93
N VAL A 9 80.97 -37.22 52.86
CA VAL A 9 79.55 -36.90 52.99
C VAL A 9 79.32 -35.40 53.27
N SER A 10 80.23 -34.73 53.97
CA SER A 10 80.14 -33.29 54.28
C SER A 10 80.36 -32.43 53.03
N SER A 11 81.32 -32.79 52.17
CA SER A 11 81.57 -32.12 50.89
C SER A 11 80.44 -32.39 49.88
N LEU A 12 79.95 -33.62 49.80
CA LEU A 12 78.80 -33.98 48.95
C LEU A 12 77.49 -33.28 49.38
N THR A 13 77.35 -33.04 50.68
CA THR A 13 76.20 -32.30 51.24
C THR A 13 76.34 -30.79 50.97
N ALA A 14 77.55 -30.23 51.11
CA ALA A 14 77.82 -28.83 50.76
C ALA A 14 77.65 -28.56 49.25
N GLN A 15 78.06 -29.49 48.37
CA GLN A 15 77.81 -29.40 46.93
C GLN A 15 76.32 -29.48 46.58
N ARG A 16 75.54 -30.33 47.27
CA ARG A 16 74.08 -30.39 47.12
C ARG A 16 73.41 -29.06 47.51
N PHE A 17 73.79 -28.47 48.66
CA PHE A 17 73.27 -27.17 49.09
C PHE A 17 73.70 -26.01 48.17
N LEU A 18 74.93 -26.04 47.62
CA LEU A 18 75.37 -25.06 46.62
C LEU A 18 74.56 -25.16 45.33
N ALA A 19 74.30 -26.38 44.83
CA ALA A 19 73.50 -26.61 43.63
C ALA A 19 72.02 -26.25 43.83
N GLU A 20 71.50 -26.37 45.05
CA GLU A 20 70.15 -25.93 45.43
C GLU A 20 70.05 -24.40 45.55
N SER A 21 71.08 -23.76 46.13
CA SER A 21 71.18 -22.30 46.23
C SER A 21 71.37 -21.63 44.86
N ALA A 22 72.12 -22.24 43.95
CA ALA A 22 72.28 -21.75 42.58
C ALA A 22 70.94 -21.78 41.83
N ARG A 23 70.21 -22.91 41.89
CA ARG A 23 68.86 -23.02 41.30
C ARG A 23 67.86 -22.02 41.89
N SER A 24 67.91 -21.78 43.20
CA SER A 24 67.04 -20.80 43.86
C SER A 24 67.36 -19.36 43.46
N MET A 25 68.65 -19.05 43.25
CA MET A 25 69.09 -17.75 42.74
C MET A 25 68.65 -17.54 41.29
N ASP A 26 68.80 -18.54 40.42
CA ASP A 26 68.38 -18.46 39.03
C ASP A 26 66.86 -18.26 38.91
N LEU A 27 66.07 -19.00 39.70
CA LEU A 27 64.61 -18.86 39.75
C LEU A 27 64.17 -17.46 40.23
N ALA A 28 64.80 -16.93 41.28
CA ALA A 28 64.50 -15.59 41.78
C ALA A 28 64.87 -14.52 40.75
N MET A 29 66.00 -14.67 40.04
CA MET A 29 66.39 -13.77 38.95
C MET A 29 65.41 -13.86 37.77
N GLU A 30 64.97 -15.05 37.40
CA GLU A 30 63.98 -15.25 36.33
C GLU A 30 62.66 -14.56 36.67
N ARG A 31 62.12 -14.77 37.87
CA ARG A 31 60.88 -14.14 38.33
C ARG A 31 60.97 -12.63 38.50
N LEU A 32 62.11 -12.11 38.97
CA LEU A 32 62.37 -10.66 39.05
C LEU A 32 62.49 -10.02 37.65
N SER A 33 63.07 -10.74 36.69
CA SER A 33 63.25 -10.27 35.32
C SER A 33 61.94 -10.26 34.53
N THR A 34 61.14 -11.32 34.63
CA THR A 34 59.84 -11.42 33.95
C THR A 34 58.72 -10.69 34.69
N GLY A 35 58.92 -10.38 35.98
CA GLY A 35 57.85 -9.89 36.86
C GLY A 35 56.76 -10.93 37.13
N SER A 36 56.97 -12.18 36.71
CA SER A 36 56.00 -13.27 36.78
C SER A 36 56.52 -14.38 37.68
N LYS A 37 55.70 -14.82 38.64
CA LYS A 37 55.91 -15.96 39.52
C LYS A 37 55.88 -17.29 38.75
N ILE A 38 55.10 -17.36 37.68
CA ILE A 38 54.90 -18.57 36.86
C ILE A 38 55.51 -18.29 35.48
N ASN A 39 56.66 -18.90 35.16
CA ASN A 39 57.34 -18.72 33.88
C ASN A 39 57.28 -19.98 33.01
N GLY A 40 57.25 -21.17 33.63
CA GLY A 40 57.11 -22.45 32.95
C GLY A 40 56.04 -23.37 33.53
N ALA A 41 55.65 -24.39 32.76
CA ALA A 41 54.73 -25.44 33.22
C ALA A 41 55.31 -26.25 34.40
N SER A 42 56.62 -26.22 34.58
CA SER A 42 57.33 -26.85 35.69
C SER A 42 57.18 -26.10 37.02
N ASP A 43 56.83 -24.81 37.00
CA ASP A 43 56.66 -24.00 38.22
C ASP A 43 55.30 -24.26 38.87
N ASP A 44 54.24 -24.22 38.05
CA ASP A 44 52.86 -24.51 38.47
C ASP A 44 51.99 -24.80 37.22
N ALA A 45 51.78 -26.08 36.91
CA ALA A 45 51.00 -26.47 35.73
C ALA A 45 49.53 -26.02 35.81
N ALA A 46 48.93 -26.01 37.00
CA ALA A 46 47.53 -25.61 37.19
C ALA A 46 47.39 -24.08 37.15
N GLY A 47 48.31 -23.36 37.81
CA GLY A 47 48.39 -21.91 37.77
C GLY A 47 48.62 -21.39 36.36
N LEU A 48 49.54 -22.00 35.60
CA LEU A 48 49.79 -21.65 34.20
C LEU A 48 48.53 -21.87 33.33
N ALA A 49 47.80 -22.97 33.50
CA ALA A 49 46.57 -23.23 32.75
C ALA A 49 45.46 -22.21 33.05
N ILE A 50 45.34 -21.76 34.31
CA ILE A 50 44.40 -20.70 34.70
C ILE A 50 44.82 -19.36 34.09
N VAL A 51 46.11 -19.01 34.18
CA VAL A 51 46.66 -17.77 33.61
C VAL A 51 46.49 -17.74 32.08
N GLN A 52 46.69 -18.85 31.39
CA GLN A 52 46.45 -18.99 29.96
C GLN A 52 44.97 -18.78 29.61
N ARG A 53 44.06 -19.38 30.38
CA ARG A 53 42.60 -19.18 30.21
C ARG A 53 42.18 -17.74 30.47
N MET A 54 42.66 -17.13 31.55
CA MET A 54 42.41 -15.71 31.87
C MET A 54 42.99 -14.79 30.80
N SER A 55 44.14 -15.14 30.22
CA SER A 55 44.73 -14.38 29.10
C SER A 55 43.87 -14.48 27.84
N ALA A 56 43.39 -15.68 27.50
CA ALA A 56 42.46 -15.88 26.40
C ALA A 56 41.16 -15.09 26.62
N GLN A 57 40.63 -15.10 27.86
CA GLN A 57 39.44 -14.34 28.22
C GLN A 57 39.66 -12.82 28.15
N ILE A 58 40.78 -12.28 28.65
CA ILE A 58 41.12 -10.85 28.53
C ILE A 58 41.22 -10.44 27.06
N ASN A 59 41.86 -11.25 26.23
CA ASN A 59 41.97 -10.98 24.79
C ASN A 59 40.59 -11.03 24.12
N GLY A 60 39.77 -12.02 24.46
CA GLY A 60 38.39 -12.12 23.99
C GLY A 60 37.55 -10.91 24.41
N LEU A 61 37.60 -10.50 25.68
CA LEU A 61 36.91 -9.31 26.19
C LEU A 61 37.39 -8.02 25.51
N THR A 62 38.68 -7.94 25.18
CA THR A 62 39.25 -6.79 24.44
C THR A 62 38.70 -6.72 23.03
N MET A 63 38.60 -7.86 22.34
CA MET A 63 37.95 -7.94 21.03
C MET A 63 36.44 -7.66 21.12
N ALA A 64 35.76 -8.15 22.16
CA ALA A 64 34.35 -7.87 22.39
C ALA A 64 34.07 -6.37 22.61
N VAL A 65 34.91 -5.67 23.40
CA VAL A 65 34.84 -4.21 23.56
C VAL A 65 35.06 -3.51 22.22
N LYS A 66 36.02 -3.96 21.42
CA LYS A 66 36.26 -3.40 20.09
C LYS A 66 35.05 -3.60 19.17
N ASN A 67 34.52 -4.81 19.08
CA ASN A 67 33.34 -5.12 18.28
C ASN A 67 32.11 -4.30 18.70
N ALA A 68 31.93 -4.09 20.02
CA ALA A 68 30.85 -3.27 20.53
C ALA A 68 31.02 -1.78 20.16
N ASN A 69 32.26 -1.25 20.21
CA ASN A 69 32.56 0.10 19.73
C ASN A 69 32.38 0.24 18.21
N ASP A 70 32.76 -0.77 17.43
CA ASP A 70 32.52 -0.80 15.98
C ASP A 70 31.01 -0.82 15.68
N GLY A 71 30.21 -1.51 16.51
CA GLY A 71 28.75 -1.46 16.48
C GLY A 71 28.18 -0.07 16.80
N ILE A 72 28.75 0.64 17.78
CA ILE A 72 28.36 2.03 18.09
C ILE A 72 28.68 2.95 16.90
N ALA A 73 29.88 2.85 16.32
CA ALA A 73 30.26 3.66 15.17
C ALA A 73 29.36 3.39 13.95
N MET A 74 29.00 2.13 13.73
CA MET A 74 28.07 1.72 12.68
C MET A 74 26.68 2.32 12.89
N THR A 75 26.10 2.16 14.08
CA THR A 75 24.77 2.73 14.40
C THR A 75 24.76 4.25 14.31
N GLN A 76 25.83 4.94 14.71
CA GLN A 76 25.98 6.39 14.54
C GLN A 76 26.05 6.83 13.08
N SER A 77 26.75 6.07 12.22
CA SER A 77 26.81 6.36 10.79
C SER A 77 25.46 6.18 10.11
N ILE A 78 24.68 5.18 10.53
CA ILE A 78 23.32 4.94 10.03
C ILE A 78 22.40 6.07 10.51
N GLU A 79 22.44 6.39 11.81
CA GLU A 79 21.66 7.48 12.40
C GLU A 79 21.92 8.82 11.70
N GLY A 80 23.18 9.12 11.37
CA GLY A 80 23.54 10.34 10.62
C GLY A 80 22.87 10.41 9.26
N ALA A 81 22.80 9.30 8.52
CA ALA A 81 22.09 9.25 7.25
C ALA A 81 20.56 9.35 7.42
N LEU A 82 20.01 8.79 8.50
CA LEU A 82 18.58 8.92 8.82
C LEU A 82 18.17 10.35 9.19
N VAL A 83 19.07 11.13 9.79
CA VAL A 83 18.84 12.57 10.04
C VAL A 83 18.67 13.32 8.72
N GLU A 84 19.56 13.11 7.74
CA GLU A 84 19.45 13.73 6.42
C GLU A 84 18.14 13.33 5.70
N VAL A 85 17.73 12.06 5.80
CA VAL A 85 16.43 11.61 5.26
C VAL A 85 15.27 12.30 5.99
N THR A 86 15.35 12.46 7.31
CA THR A 86 14.32 13.16 8.11
C THR A 86 14.19 14.63 7.68
N ASP A 87 15.30 15.32 7.49
CA ASP A 87 15.31 16.73 7.09
C ASP A 87 14.72 16.92 5.68
N MET A 88 15.01 16.00 4.74
CA MET A 88 14.37 15.99 3.42
C MET A 88 12.88 15.68 3.48
N LEU A 89 12.44 14.77 4.36
CA LEU A 89 11.01 14.50 4.57
C LEU A 89 10.29 15.72 5.17
N GLN A 90 10.91 16.43 6.11
CA GLN A 90 10.37 17.68 6.63
C GLN A 90 10.28 18.74 5.53
N ARG A 91 11.28 18.84 4.64
CA ARG A 91 11.21 19.74 3.47
C ARG A 91 10.10 19.34 2.50
N LEU A 92 9.93 18.05 2.22
CA LEU A 92 8.80 17.53 1.41
C LEU A 92 7.45 17.92 2.03
N ARG A 93 7.36 17.88 3.36
CA ARG A 93 6.16 18.29 4.10
C ARG A 93 5.88 19.78 3.94
N GLU A 94 6.91 20.64 4.08
CA GLU A 94 6.79 22.09 3.85
C GLU A 94 6.28 22.40 2.45
N LEU A 95 6.85 21.77 1.42
CA LEU A 95 6.44 21.93 0.03
C LEU A 95 5.01 21.46 -0.21
N SER A 96 4.61 20.34 0.42
CA SER A 96 3.24 19.84 0.32
C SER A 96 2.23 20.79 1.00
N ILE A 97 2.58 21.37 2.16
CA ILE A 97 1.78 22.41 2.82
C ILE A 97 1.71 23.67 1.95
N GLN A 98 2.83 24.06 1.32
CA GLN A 98 2.85 25.19 0.40
C GLN A 98 1.91 24.92 -0.79
N ALA A 99 1.97 23.75 -1.42
CA ALA A 99 1.12 23.37 -2.54
C ALA A 99 -0.38 23.26 -2.17
N ALA A 100 -0.68 22.89 -0.91
CA ALA A 100 -2.04 22.81 -0.40
C ALA A 100 -2.74 24.18 -0.28
N ASN A 101 -1.99 25.30 -0.27
CA ASN A 101 -2.58 26.63 -0.23
C ASN A 101 -3.30 26.98 -1.54
N ALA A 102 -4.56 27.42 -1.43
CA ALA A 102 -5.42 27.78 -2.55
C ALA A 102 -4.96 29.02 -3.34
N THR A 103 -4.03 29.82 -2.78
CA THR A 103 -3.46 31.00 -3.46
C THR A 103 -2.45 30.64 -4.54
N ASN A 104 -1.97 29.39 -4.59
CA ASN A 104 -1.05 28.93 -5.63
C ASN A 104 -1.80 28.58 -6.91
N THR A 105 -1.20 28.89 -8.05
CA THR A 105 -1.70 28.46 -9.37
C THR A 105 -1.28 27.02 -9.69
N ASP A 106 -1.87 26.43 -10.73
CA ASP A 106 -1.46 25.10 -11.21
C ASP A 106 0.01 25.07 -11.68
N ILE A 107 0.51 26.20 -12.20
CA ILE A 107 1.90 26.35 -12.63
C ILE A 107 2.83 26.33 -11.41
N ASP A 108 2.49 27.07 -10.35
CA ASP A 108 3.28 27.10 -9.12
C ASP A 108 3.34 25.71 -8.47
N ARG A 109 2.20 24.99 -8.42
CA ARG A 109 2.16 23.60 -7.96
C ARG A 109 2.99 22.66 -8.85
N GLY A 110 3.07 22.94 -10.15
CA GLY A 110 3.95 22.24 -11.07
C GLY A 110 5.43 22.38 -10.70
N HIS A 111 5.89 23.59 -10.38
CA HIS A 111 7.27 23.82 -9.93
C HIS A 111 7.57 23.22 -8.55
N ILE A 112 6.62 23.30 -7.61
CA ILE A 112 6.76 22.64 -6.31
C ILE A 112 6.93 21.13 -6.50
N GLN A 113 6.16 20.52 -7.41
CA GLN A 113 6.30 19.10 -7.71
C GLN A 113 7.68 18.73 -8.26
N GLU A 114 8.32 19.60 -9.05
CA GLU A 114 9.68 19.36 -9.54
C GLU A 114 10.69 19.31 -8.38
N GLU A 115 10.57 20.20 -7.39
CA GLU A 115 11.40 20.16 -6.17
C GLU A 115 11.11 18.91 -5.35
N VAL A 116 9.84 18.53 -5.18
CA VAL A 116 9.42 17.28 -4.53
C VAL A 116 10.07 16.06 -5.19
N ASN A 117 10.05 15.98 -6.53
CA ASN A 117 10.66 14.88 -7.28
C ASN A 117 12.18 14.80 -7.07
N LEU A 118 12.87 15.95 -6.99
CA LEU A 118 14.31 15.98 -6.72
C LEU A 118 14.65 15.48 -5.32
N LEU A 119 13.86 15.86 -4.31
CA LEU A 119 14.04 15.38 -2.93
C LEU A 119 13.78 13.88 -2.82
N ILE A 120 12.74 13.36 -3.49
CA ILE A 120 12.46 11.90 -3.56
C ILE A 120 13.63 11.14 -4.21
N ALA A 121 14.19 11.68 -5.30
CA ALA A 121 15.35 11.10 -5.95
C ALA A 121 16.58 11.11 -5.03
N GLU A 122 16.76 12.18 -4.25
CA GLU A 122 17.87 12.29 -3.29
C GLU A 122 17.71 11.33 -2.11
N ILE A 123 16.51 11.18 -1.54
CA ILE A 123 16.21 10.16 -0.52
C ILE A 123 16.55 8.75 -1.05
N SER A 124 16.13 8.45 -2.28
CA SER A 124 16.44 7.18 -2.94
C SER A 124 17.95 6.98 -3.14
N ARG A 125 18.67 8.06 -3.45
CA ARG A 125 20.14 8.06 -3.59
C ARG A 125 20.83 7.78 -2.25
N ILE A 126 20.38 8.38 -1.14
CA ILE A 126 20.93 8.13 0.20
C ILE A 126 20.71 6.66 0.58
N SER A 127 19.49 6.15 0.41
CA SER A 127 19.18 4.73 0.69
C SER A 127 20.09 3.78 -0.09
N ALA A 128 20.27 4.02 -1.40
CA ALA A 128 21.03 3.14 -2.28
C ALA A 128 22.55 3.20 -2.10
N ASN A 129 23.10 4.33 -1.64
CA ASN A 129 24.55 4.57 -1.57
C ASN A 129 25.14 4.58 -0.16
N THR A 130 24.33 4.70 0.89
CA THR A 130 24.83 4.67 2.26
C THR A 130 25.40 3.29 2.56
N ARG A 131 26.69 3.26 2.88
CA ARG A 131 27.41 2.03 3.15
C ARG A 131 28.24 2.13 4.41
N TYR A 132 28.29 1.03 5.15
CA TYR A 132 29.25 0.84 6.22
C TYR A 132 30.16 -0.34 5.86
N ASN A 133 31.47 -0.11 5.81
CA ASN A 133 32.46 -1.14 5.46
C ASN A 133 32.13 -1.92 4.15
N GLY A 134 31.61 -1.21 3.14
CA GLY A 134 31.24 -1.76 1.83
C GLY A 134 29.83 -2.37 1.72
N GLN A 135 29.18 -2.66 2.86
CA GLN A 135 27.80 -3.17 2.92
C GLN A 135 26.79 -2.03 2.91
N LYS A 136 25.68 -2.20 2.19
CA LYS A 136 24.57 -1.24 2.21
C LYS A 136 23.78 -1.43 3.49
N VAL A 137 23.34 -0.31 4.08
CA VAL A 137 22.74 -0.30 5.42
C VAL A 137 21.30 0.22 5.45
N LEU A 138 20.81 0.86 4.37
CA LEU A 138 19.49 1.52 4.30
C LEU A 138 18.58 1.01 3.18
N ASP A 139 18.93 -0.12 2.54
CA ASP A 139 18.16 -0.71 1.44
C ASP A 139 17.27 -1.89 1.89
N GLY A 140 17.14 -2.10 3.21
CA GLY A 140 16.39 -3.21 3.80
C GLY A 140 17.12 -4.56 3.77
N SER A 141 18.26 -4.69 3.08
CA SER A 141 19.06 -5.92 3.11
C SER A 141 19.80 -6.12 4.45
N PHE A 142 19.90 -5.05 5.25
CA PHE A 142 20.62 -5.00 6.51
C PHE A 142 19.80 -5.59 7.68
N SER A 143 19.43 -6.85 7.55
CA SER A 143 18.56 -7.57 8.48
C SER A 143 19.32 -8.62 9.29
N ASN A 144 18.95 -8.77 10.57
CA ASN A 144 19.49 -9.75 11.51
C ASN A 144 21.02 -9.71 11.64
N ILE A 145 21.58 -8.50 11.67
CA ILE A 145 23.01 -8.28 11.85
C ILE A 145 23.39 -8.64 13.27
N GLN A 146 24.31 -9.59 13.39
CA GLN A 146 24.77 -10.13 14.65
C GLN A 146 26.12 -9.54 15.04
N LEU A 147 26.18 -8.87 16.18
CA LEU A 147 27.41 -8.36 16.77
C LEU A 147 27.84 -9.27 17.92
N GLN A 148 28.98 -9.96 17.78
CA GLN A 148 29.60 -10.73 18.86
C GLN A 148 30.25 -9.75 19.86
N VAL A 149 29.62 -9.62 21.02
CA VAL A 149 30.00 -8.66 22.09
C VAL A 149 30.40 -9.38 23.37
N GLY A 150 30.69 -10.67 23.31
CA GLY A 150 31.18 -11.46 24.44
C GLY A 150 32.26 -12.46 24.05
N THR A 151 32.77 -13.19 25.04
CA THR A 151 33.85 -14.17 24.85
C THR A 151 33.33 -15.56 24.49
N GLU A 152 32.09 -15.85 24.83
CA GLU A 152 31.48 -17.16 24.60
C GLU A 152 30.55 -17.12 23.37
N SER A 153 30.36 -18.28 22.75
CA SER A 153 29.45 -18.41 21.60
C SER A 153 28.01 -18.06 22.02
N GLY A 154 27.34 -17.22 21.23
CA GLY A 154 25.95 -16.79 21.47
C GLY A 154 25.80 -15.51 22.30
N GLU A 155 26.89 -14.92 22.80
CA GLU A 155 26.88 -13.61 23.45
C GLU A 155 26.82 -12.47 22.41
N THR A 156 25.66 -12.35 21.76
CA THR A 156 25.48 -11.44 20.62
C THR A 156 24.37 -10.41 20.84
N ILE A 157 24.53 -9.25 20.19
CA ILE A 157 23.46 -8.27 20.02
C ILE A 157 23.03 -8.32 18.56
N ASN A 158 21.76 -8.60 18.34
CA ASN A 158 21.16 -8.66 17.02
C ASN A 158 20.33 -7.40 16.78
N PHE A 159 20.38 -6.87 15.58
CA PHE A 159 19.50 -5.80 15.14
C PHE A 159 19.31 -5.81 13.63
N SER A 160 18.30 -5.09 13.17
CA SER A 160 17.98 -4.90 11.76
C SER A 160 17.80 -3.41 11.49
N VAL A 161 17.95 -3.02 10.23
CA VAL A 161 17.62 -1.68 9.74
C VAL A 161 16.70 -1.84 8.54
N ASP A 162 15.54 -1.22 8.62
CA ASP A 162 14.55 -1.23 7.55
C ASP A 162 15.01 -0.37 6.37
N SER A 163 14.38 -0.57 5.22
CA SER A 163 14.65 0.24 4.03
C SER A 163 14.14 1.67 4.20
N THR A 164 14.96 2.63 3.77
CA THR A 164 14.58 4.04 3.63
C THR A 164 14.37 4.43 2.17
N ALA A 165 14.21 3.46 1.27
CA ALA A 165 13.94 3.72 -0.12
C ALA A 165 12.59 4.43 -0.28
N ALA A 166 12.48 5.36 -1.23
CA ALA A 166 11.25 6.12 -1.44
C ALA A 166 10.01 5.25 -1.75
N SER A 167 10.22 4.07 -2.34
CA SER A 167 9.15 3.10 -2.60
C SER A 167 8.65 2.37 -1.35
N GLU A 168 9.43 2.37 -0.26
CA GLU A 168 9.14 1.66 0.98
C GLU A 168 8.88 2.59 2.18
N LEU A 169 9.12 3.89 2.01
CA LEU A 169 8.73 4.93 2.95
C LEU A 169 7.36 5.48 2.59
N GLY A 170 6.50 5.66 3.58
CA GLY A 170 5.15 6.18 3.37
C GLY A 170 4.22 5.80 4.51
N SER A 171 2.92 5.92 4.26
CA SER A 171 1.87 5.49 5.18
C SER A 171 1.17 4.26 4.63
N PHE A 172 0.97 3.25 5.47
CA PHE A 172 0.03 2.18 5.15
C PHE A 172 -1.38 2.72 5.25
N LYS A 173 -2.23 2.35 4.28
CA LYS A 173 -3.54 2.93 4.07
C LYS A 173 -4.57 1.85 3.75
N VAL A 174 -5.75 2.00 4.32
CA VAL A 174 -6.98 1.32 3.90
C VAL A 174 -8.07 2.37 3.78
N THR A 175 -8.54 2.64 2.56
CA THR A 175 -9.75 3.44 2.38
C THR A 175 -10.97 2.53 2.35
N GLY A 176 -11.91 2.85 3.23
CA GLY A 176 -13.27 2.35 3.20
C GLY A 176 -14.04 3.12 2.16
N ASP A 177 -14.17 2.52 0.97
CA ASP A 177 -14.86 3.13 -0.15
C ASP A 177 -16.11 2.31 -0.52
N ARG A 178 -17.26 2.68 0.05
CA ARG A 178 -18.63 2.58 -0.51
C ARG A 178 -19.70 2.94 0.52
N ILE A 179 -20.56 3.93 0.21
CA ILE A 179 -22.02 3.82 0.18
C ILE A 179 -22.49 4.76 -0.94
N GLU A 180 -23.36 4.31 -1.84
CA GLU A 180 -23.91 5.14 -2.91
C GLU A 180 -24.74 6.29 -2.35
N ALA A 181 -24.88 7.38 -3.12
CA ALA A 181 -25.91 8.36 -2.85
C ALA A 181 -27.29 7.67 -2.78
N GLN A 182 -27.89 7.65 -1.58
CA GLN A 182 -29.16 6.98 -1.30
C GLN A 182 -30.30 7.96 -1.53
N LEU A 183 -31.29 7.59 -2.34
CA LEU A 183 -32.49 8.40 -2.53
C LEU A 183 -33.44 8.27 -1.33
N GLY A 184 -34.06 9.38 -0.94
CA GLY A 184 -35.03 9.45 0.14
C GLY A 184 -36.24 10.31 -0.24
N ASN A 185 -37.36 10.11 0.46
CA ASN A 185 -38.62 10.84 0.25
C ASN A 185 -38.71 12.12 1.10
N GLY A 186 -37.70 13.00 1.08
CA GLY A 186 -37.76 14.33 1.71
C GLY A 186 -38.07 14.38 3.23
N ALA A 187 -38.11 13.24 3.92
CA ALA A 187 -38.63 13.12 5.29
C ALA A 187 -37.55 13.14 6.40
N GLY A 188 -36.33 13.55 6.07
CA GLY A 188 -35.17 13.55 6.97
C GLY A 188 -34.02 12.67 6.47
N SER A 189 -32.90 12.70 7.20
CA SER A 189 -31.67 11.95 6.86
C SER A 189 -32.00 10.48 6.66
N TYR A 190 -31.57 9.89 5.55
CA TYR A 190 -31.50 8.44 5.47
C TYR A 190 -30.56 7.97 6.58
N GLU A 191 -31.02 7.10 7.47
CA GLU A 191 -30.17 6.53 8.51
C GLU A 191 -29.17 5.56 7.85
N ASN A 192 -27.91 5.62 8.27
CA ASN A 192 -26.94 4.66 7.77
C ASN A 192 -27.40 3.24 8.11
N ILE A 193 -27.25 2.37 7.13
CA ILE A 193 -27.75 0.99 7.17
C ILE A 193 -26.88 0.05 8.01
N VAL A 194 -25.76 0.54 8.56
CA VAL A 194 -24.92 -0.19 9.52
C VAL A 194 -25.71 -0.67 10.72
N ASP A 195 -25.31 -1.78 11.33
CA ASP A 195 -25.84 -2.30 12.58
C ASP A 195 -24.78 -2.92 13.50
N SER A 196 -25.23 -3.61 14.57
CA SER A 196 -24.37 -4.26 15.56
C SER A 196 -23.61 -5.51 15.10
N GLN A 197 -23.87 -5.98 13.87
CA GLN A 197 -23.18 -7.10 13.24
C GLN A 197 -21.96 -6.63 12.44
N ASP A 198 -21.83 -5.33 12.21
CA ASP A 198 -20.85 -4.70 11.32
C ASP A 198 -19.59 -4.23 12.05
N ASP A 199 -19.26 -4.84 13.19
CA ASP A 199 -18.08 -4.47 13.96
C ASP A 199 -16.80 -4.55 13.12
N ILE A 200 -15.94 -3.54 13.27
CA ILE A 200 -14.67 -3.46 12.55
C ILE A 200 -13.57 -4.06 13.41
N ILE A 201 -12.89 -5.06 12.90
CA ILE A 201 -11.72 -5.70 13.51
C ILE A 201 -10.46 -5.14 12.85
N ILE A 202 -9.68 -4.38 13.61
CA ILE A 202 -8.37 -3.88 13.20
C ILE A 202 -7.31 -4.83 13.75
N ASN A 203 -6.65 -5.55 12.85
CA ASN A 203 -5.47 -6.34 13.17
C ASN A 203 -4.24 -5.46 12.97
N GLY A 204 -3.90 -4.71 14.01
CA GLY A 204 -2.67 -3.93 14.07
C GLY A 204 -1.44 -4.80 14.31
N VAL A 205 -0.31 -4.14 14.57
CA VAL A 205 1.00 -4.79 14.66
C VAL A 205 1.12 -5.77 15.83
N ASN A 206 0.58 -5.41 16.99
CA ASN A 206 0.79 -6.15 18.24
C ASN A 206 -0.49 -6.77 18.80
N LEU A 207 -1.66 -6.24 18.43
CA LEU A 207 -2.96 -6.63 18.97
C LEU A 207 -4.05 -6.44 17.91
N SER A 208 -5.04 -7.32 17.98
CA SER A 208 -6.31 -7.17 17.27
C SER A 208 -7.33 -6.50 18.17
N LYS A 209 -8.06 -5.51 17.64
CA LYS A 209 -9.15 -4.82 18.36
C LYS A 209 -10.42 -4.82 17.53
N THR A 210 -11.52 -5.12 18.20
CA THR A 210 -12.87 -4.97 17.65
C THR A 210 -13.42 -3.62 18.05
N ILE A 211 -14.00 -2.93 17.07
CA ILE A 211 -14.63 -1.62 17.19
C ILE A 211 -16.12 -1.86 17.00
N ASP A 212 -16.88 -1.56 18.05
CA ASP A 212 -18.32 -1.78 18.04
C ASP A 212 -19.01 -0.76 17.13
N VAL A 213 -19.59 -1.22 16.02
CA VAL A 213 -20.44 -0.39 15.16
C VAL A 213 -21.88 -0.55 15.63
N ILE A 214 -22.63 0.55 15.70
CA ILE A 214 -24.05 0.51 16.11
C ILE A 214 -24.94 1.02 14.98
N ALA A 215 -26.23 0.72 15.09
CA ALA A 215 -27.22 1.14 14.11
C ALA A 215 -27.19 2.65 13.84
N GLY A 216 -27.08 3.04 12.57
CA GLY A 216 -27.08 4.45 12.14
C GLY A 216 -25.77 5.22 12.39
N ASP A 217 -24.68 4.56 12.80
CA ASP A 217 -23.39 5.24 12.97
C ASP A 217 -22.94 5.89 11.64
N SER A 218 -22.47 7.14 11.72
CA SER A 218 -21.79 7.81 10.60
C SER A 218 -20.30 7.52 10.57
N ALA A 219 -19.65 7.75 9.43
CA ALA A 219 -18.20 7.63 9.31
C ALA A 219 -17.46 8.43 10.39
N LYS A 220 -17.99 9.61 10.75
CA LYS A 220 -17.52 10.40 11.89
C LYS A 220 -17.53 9.63 13.22
N ALA A 221 -18.64 8.98 13.53
CA ALA A 221 -18.81 8.27 14.80
C ALA A 221 -17.86 7.07 14.87
N VAL A 222 -17.76 6.31 13.79
CA VAL A 222 -16.87 5.14 13.70
C VAL A 222 -15.40 5.56 13.74
N ALA A 223 -14.98 6.58 13.00
CA ALA A 223 -13.60 7.07 13.07
C ALA A 223 -13.22 7.55 14.48
N SER A 224 -14.15 8.19 15.21
CA SER A 224 -13.91 8.55 16.61
C SER A 224 -13.71 7.32 17.51
N LYS A 225 -14.44 6.22 17.27
CA LYS A 225 -14.26 4.96 18.02
C LYS A 225 -12.93 4.29 17.71
N ILE A 226 -12.49 4.33 16.44
CA ILE A 226 -11.18 3.81 16.02
C ILE A 226 -10.04 4.62 16.66
N ASN A 227 -10.11 5.96 16.58
CA ASN A 227 -9.12 6.84 17.15
C ASN A 227 -9.02 6.74 18.68
N ALA A 228 -10.09 6.34 19.38
CA ALA A 228 -10.05 6.11 20.82
C ALA A 228 -9.14 4.92 21.22
N VAL A 229 -8.86 3.99 20.29
CA VAL A 229 -7.99 2.83 20.52
C VAL A 229 -6.69 2.87 19.70
N SER A 230 -6.39 3.99 19.03
CA SER A 230 -5.21 4.12 18.17
C SER A 230 -3.89 3.91 18.92
N GLY A 231 -3.82 4.29 20.20
CA GLY A 231 -2.64 4.03 21.04
C GLY A 231 -2.33 2.55 21.29
N GLU A 232 -3.31 1.67 21.08
CA GLU A 232 -3.12 0.21 21.20
C GLU A 232 -2.94 -0.48 19.84
N THR A 233 -3.66 -0.03 18.80
CA THR A 233 -3.63 -0.62 17.46
C THR A 233 -2.51 -0.08 16.58
N GLY A 234 -2.08 1.16 16.81
CA GLY A 234 -1.19 1.92 15.92
C GLY A 234 -1.85 2.39 14.63
N VAL A 235 -3.19 2.39 14.56
CA VAL A 235 -3.98 2.78 13.38
C VAL A 235 -4.83 4.01 13.73
N GLU A 236 -4.74 5.04 12.90
CA GLU A 236 -5.55 6.25 12.98
C GLU A 236 -6.62 6.24 11.89
N ALA A 237 -7.72 6.95 12.13
CA ALA A 237 -8.85 7.06 11.22
C ALA A 237 -9.16 8.54 10.89
N ASP A 238 -9.24 8.84 9.60
CA ASP A 238 -9.71 10.13 9.06
C ASP A 238 -11.06 9.90 8.37
N ALA A 239 -12.09 10.64 8.77
CA ALA A 239 -13.42 10.55 8.16
C ALA A 239 -13.73 11.81 7.37
N LYS A 240 -14.14 11.65 6.10
CA LYS A 240 -14.51 12.75 5.22
C LYS A 240 -15.67 12.36 4.33
N ASN A 241 -16.47 13.34 3.95
CA ASN A 241 -17.55 13.14 3.00
C ASN A 241 -17.43 14.15 1.86
N TYR A 242 -17.38 13.63 0.64
CA TYR A 242 -17.36 14.42 -0.58
C TYR A 242 -18.55 14.06 -1.46
N ALA A 243 -19.21 15.10 -1.98
CA ALA A 243 -20.24 14.95 -2.99
C ALA A 243 -20.06 15.99 -4.09
N HIS A 244 -20.55 15.69 -5.29
CA HIS A 244 -20.71 16.65 -6.36
C HIS A 244 -22.20 16.91 -6.59
N LEU A 245 -22.57 18.18 -6.56
CA LEU A 245 -23.87 18.67 -7.00
C LEU A 245 -23.69 19.37 -8.35
N TYR A 246 -24.47 19.00 -9.35
CA TYR A 246 -24.36 19.58 -10.69
C TYR A 246 -25.66 19.45 -11.49
N THR A 247 -25.71 20.12 -12.63
CA THR A 247 -26.75 19.97 -13.66
C THR A 247 -26.08 19.86 -15.02
N SER A 248 -26.65 19.08 -15.94
CA SER A 248 -26.16 18.98 -17.33
C SER A 248 -26.73 20.08 -18.23
N TYR A 249 -27.62 20.93 -17.71
CA TYR A 249 -28.28 21.95 -18.50
C TYR A 249 -27.34 23.10 -18.85
N ALA A 250 -27.37 23.54 -20.11
CA ALA A 250 -26.44 24.56 -20.62
C ALA A 250 -26.79 25.99 -20.17
N THR A 251 -28.04 26.23 -19.76
CA THR A 251 -28.52 27.54 -19.31
C THR A 251 -28.73 27.56 -17.81
N ASP A 252 -28.53 28.72 -17.20
CA ASP A 252 -28.73 28.92 -15.75
C ASP A 252 -30.19 28.63 -15.36
N GLU A 253 -30.35 27.64 -14.50
CA GLU A 253 -31.61 27.30 -13.85
C GLU A 253 -31.59 27.73 -12.39
N THR A 254 -32.74 28.12 -11.86
CA THR A 254 -32.86 28.56 -10.46
C THR A 254 -33.34 27.40 -9.59
N TYR A 255 -32.56 27.08 -8.57
CA TYR A 255 -32.87 26.04 -7.59
C TYR A 255 -32.70 26.56 -6.16
N SER A 256 -33.47 26.00 -5.24
CA SER A 256 -33.29 26.03 -3.78
C SER A 256 -33.20 24.59 -3.32
N ILE A 257 -32.23 24.31 -2.45
CA ILE A 257 -32.04 22.99 -1.86
C ILE A 257 -31.94 23.12 -0.34
N LYS A 258 -32.25 22.05 0.40
CA LYS A 258 -31.80 21.90 1.78
C LYS A 258 -30.53 21.08 1.82
N ILE A 259 -29.56 21.52 2.61
CA ILE A 259 -28.42 20.70 3.00
C ILE A 259 -28.53 20.45 4.50
N ASN A 260 -28.55 19.19 4.91
CA ASN A 260 -28.72 18.79 6.32
C ASN A 260 -29.88 19.55 7.00
N ASN A 261 -31.04 19.57 6.35
CA ASN A 261 -32.28 20.28 6.76
C ASN A 261 -32.20 21.81 6.84
N VAL A 262 -31.17 22.44 6.26
CA VAL A 262 -31.05 23.91 6.17
C VAL A 262 -31.16 24.37 4.72
N THR A 263 -32.14 25.23 4.44
CA THR A 263 -32.39 25.80 3.10
C THR A 263 -31.28 26.77 2.68
N THR A 264 -30.75 26.60 1.46
CA THR A 264 -29.76 27.52 0.84
C THR A 264 -30.38 28.83 0.39
N GLY A 265 -31.70 28.85 0.18
CA GLY A 265 -32.39 29.84 -0.64
C GLY A 265 -32.09 29.64 -2.13
N TYR A 266 -32.71 30.45 -2.98
CA TYR A 266 -32.54 30.35 -4.42
C TYR A 266 -31.12 30.74 -4.88
N PHE A 267 -30.53 29.89 -5.73
CA PHE A 267 -29.30 30.11 -6.47
C PHE A 267 -29.47 29.71 -7.95
N ALA A 268 -28.64 30.31 -8.80
CA ALA A 268 -28.49 29.90 -10.18
C ALA A 268 -27.40 28.81 -10.34
N ILE A 269 -27.66 27.80 -11.16
CA ILE A 269 -26.68 26.77 -11.53
C ILE A 269 -26.89 26.31 -12.98
N SER A 270 -25.80 26.07 -13.70
CA SER A 270 -25.77 25.43 -15.02
C SER A 270 -24.53 24.56 -15.15
N GLY A 271 -24.43 23.78 -16.24
CA GLY A 271 -23.21 23.04 -16.59
C GLY A 271 -21.99 23.92 -16.92
N SER A 272 -22.14 25.25 -16.86
CA SER A 272 -21.04 26.22 -17.08
C SER A 272 -20.86 27.24 -15.95
N ASN A 273 -21.80 27.33 -15.01
CA ASN A 273 -21.78 28.30 -13.92
C ASN A 273 -22.30 27.66 -12.63
N VAL A 274 -21.43 27.60 -11.61
CA VAL A 274 -21.74 27.04 -10.29
C VAL A 274 -21.47 28.00 -9.13
N MET A 275 -21.04 29.23 -9.43
CA MET A 275 -20.50 30.13 -8.40
C MET A 275 -21.58 30.61 -7.41
N ASP A 276 -22.77 30.95 -7.89
CA ASP A 276 -23.87 31.37 -7.00
C ASP A 276 -24.31 30.22 -6.08
N ALA A 277 -24.35 28.98 -6.59
CA ALA A 277 -24.60 27.79 -5.78
C ALA A 277 -23.54 27.62 -4.67
N VAL A 278 -22.25 27.75 -5.00
CA VAL A 278 -21.14 27.67 -4.03
C VAL A 278 -21.30 28.73 -2.94
N ASP A 279 -21.61 29.98 -3.30
CA ASP A 279 -21.77 31.07 -2.34
C ASP A 279 -22.96 30.84 -1.40
N LYS A 280 -24.13 30.43 -1.92
CA LYS A 280 -25.31 30.16 -1.07
C LYS A 280 -25.10 28.99 -0.13
N ILE A 281 -24.44 27.93 -0.59
CA ILE A 281 -24.14 26.76 0.25
C ILE A 281 -23.12 27.14 1.34
N ASN A 282 -22.07 27.89 0.99
CA ASN A 282 -21.09 28.34 1.99
C ASN A 282 -21.68 29.28 3.04
N ARG A 283 -22.73 30.05 2.73
CA ARG A 283 -23.44 30.89 3.71
C ARG A 283 -24.15 30.09 4.80
N ILE A 284 -24.56 28.85 4.52
CA ILE A 284 -25.21 27.97 5.50
C ILE A 284 -24.24 26.98 6.16
N SER A 285 -22.97 26.94 5.72
CA SER A 285 -21.93 26.02 6.21
C SER A 285 -21.74 26.02 7.73
N GLY A 286 -21.92 27.16 8.40
CA GLY A 286 -21.81 27.26 9.87
C GLY A 286 -22.87 26.47 10.63
N SER A 287 -24.02 26.18 10.01
CA SER A 287 -25.09 25.36 10.60
C SER A 287 -25.07 23.92 10.08
N THR A 288 -24.72 23.71 8.81
CA THR A 288 -24.72 22.38 8.19
C THR A 288 -23.42 21.60 8.43
N GLY A 289 -22.30 22.30 8.62
CA GLY A 289 -20.94 21.77 8.60
C GLY A 289 -20.46 21.31 7.22
N VAL A 290 -21.16 21.70 6.15
CA VAL A 290 -20.82 21.37 4.76
C VAL A 290 -20.32 22.63 4.06
N THR A 291 -19.11 22.56 3.51
CA THR A 291 -18.53 23.63 2.69
C THR A 291 -18.60 23.27 1.21
N ALA A 292 -18.68 24.27 0.34
CA ALA A 292 -18.76 24.11 -1.11
C ALA A 292 -17.56 24.74 -1.83
N GLN A 293 -17.11 24.11 -2.92
CA GLN A 293 -16.09 24.63 -3.82
C GLN A 293 -16.44 24.28 -5.28
N ALA A 294 -16.16 25.20 -6.21
CA ALA A 294 -16.30 24.91 -7.65
C ALA A 294 -15.16 23.99 -8.13
N THR A 295 -15.50 22.96 -8.90
CA THR A 295 -14.51 22.12 -9.59
C THR A 295 -14.18 22.68 -10.98
N THR A 296 -13.10 22.18 -11.59
CA THR A 296 -12.71 22.51 -12.98
C THR A 296 -13.76 22.12 -14.03
N ASP A 297 -14.62 21.15 -13.70
CA ASP A 297 -15.69 20.64 -14.57
C ASP A 297 -17.02 21.37 -14.36
N ASN A 298 -17.01 22.54 -13.69
CA ASN A 298 -18.21 23.28 -13.32
C ASN A 298 -19.22 22.44 -12.54
N LYS A 299 -18.75 21.71 -11.52
CA LYS A 299 -19.59 21.06 -10.50
C LYS A 299 -19.38 21.73 -9.15
N VAL A 300 -20.37 21.65 -8.27
CA VAL A 300 -20.24 22.06 -6.87
C VAL A 300 -19.73 20.87 -6.06
N ARG A 301 -18.49 20.92 -5.58
CA ARG A 301 -17.97 19.96 -4.61
C ARG A 301 -18.40 20.37 -3.21
N LEU A 302 -19.12 19.48 -2.55
CA LEU A 302 -19.47 19.56 -1.14
C LEU A 302 -18.45 18.78 -0.32
N LEU A 303 -18.05 19.34 0.81
CA LEU A 303 -17.13 18.72 1.77
C LEU A 303 -17.71 18.83 3.18
N ALA A 304 -17.90 17.68 3.82
CA ALA A 304 -18.03 17.57 5.27
C ALA A 304 -16.72 17.01 5.83
N ALA A 305 -15.87 17.92 6.34
CA ALA A 305 -14.50 17.61 6.75
C ALA A 305 -14.40 16.72 7.99
N ASP A 306 -15.49 16.57 8.75
CA ASP A 306 -15.56 15.70 9.92
C ASP A 306 -16.20 14.34 9.61
N GLY A 307 -16.50 14.05 8.34
CA GLY A 307 -17.04 12.76 7.91
C GLY A 307 -18.51 12.54 8.27
N ARG A 308 -19.26 13.60 8.60
CA ARG A 308 -20.71 13.52 8.72
C ARG A 308 -21.36 13.25 7.36
N ASP A 309 -22.58 12.75 7.40
CA ASP A 309 -23.36 12.53 6.19
C ASP A 309 -23.87 13.85 5.62
N ILE A 310 -24.03 13.91 4.31
CA ILE A 310 -24.53 15.06 3.57
C ILE A 310 -25.90 14.67 3.02
N LEU A 311 -26.96 15.21 3.60
CA LEU A 311 -28.31 15.15 3.07
C LEU A 311 -28.54 16.35 2.16
N ILE A 312 -29.01 16.12 0.95
CA ILE A 312 -29.38 17.13 -0.03
C ILE A 312 -30.83 16.90 -0.44
N GLU A 313 -31.68 17.90 -0.32
CA GLU A 313 -33.09 17.85 -0.73
C GLU A 313 -33.37 18.96 -1.72
N ASN A 314 -33.94 18.63 -2.88
CA ASN A 314 -34.38 19.63 -3.85
C ASN A 314 -35.71 20.23 -3.38
N GLU A 315 -35.77 21.56 -3.21
CA GLU A 315 -37.02 22.26 -2.86
C GLU A 315 -37.70 22.88 -4.09
N SER A 316 -37.10 22.73 -5.27
CA SER A 316 -37.53 23.41 -6.50
C SER A 316 -38.18 22.45 -7.47
N SER A 317 -38.81 23.03 -8.49
CA SER A 317 -39.60 22.26 -9.44
C SER A 317 -38.83 21.59 -10.57
N GLY A 318 -37.54 21.90 -10.72
CA GLY A 318 -36.69 21.29 -11.74
C GLY A 318 -36.22 19.90 -11.31
N THR A 319 -36.01 19.01 -12.29
CA THR A 319 -35.59 17.61 -12.06
C THR A 319 -34.16 17.33 -12.55
N ASN A 320 -33.42 18.38 -12.92
CA ASN A 320 -32.12 18.25 -13.59
C ASN A 320 -30.93 18.32 -12.60
N LEU A 321 -31.20 18.59 -11.32
CA LEU A 321 -30.16 18.53 -10.29
C LEU A 321 -29.73 17.09 -10.08
N ARG A 322 -28.42 16.89 -10.05
CA ARG A 322 -27.79 15.59 -9.83
C ARG A 322 -26.80 15.65 -8.69
N VAL A 323 -26.73 14.55 -7.95
CA VAL A 323 -25.84 14.35 -6.82
C VAL A 323 -25.02 13.09 -7.07
N GLN A 324 -23.70 13.23 -6.94
CA GLN A 324 -22.75 12.14 -7.12
C GLN A 324 -21.86 12.01 -5.89
N SER A 325 -21.72 10.80 -5.35
CA SER A 325 -20.73 10.50 -4.32
C SER A 325 -19.32 10.52 -4.90
N VAL A 326 -18.35 11.05 -4.15
CA VAL A 326 -16.95 11.11 -4.56
C VAL A 326 -16.09 10.38 -3.53
N GLY A 327 -14.97 9.79 -3.95
CA GLY A 327 -14.06 9.07 -3.06
C GLY A 327 -13.46 9.96 -1.95
N HIS A 328 -12.77 9.32 -1.00
CA HIS A 328 -12.15 9.99 0.15
C HIS A 328 -11.16 11.12 -0.22
N ASP A 329 -10.58 11.06 -1.43
CA ASP A 329 -9.66 12.08 -1.95
C ASP A 329 -10.37 13.32 -2.55
N GLY A 330 -11.70 13.26 -2.68
CA GLY A 330 -12.53 14.31 -3.30
C GLY A 330 -12.41 14.43 -4.83
N GLU A 331 -11.54 13.66 -5.49
CA GLU A 331 -11.33 13.71 -6.94
C GLU A 331 -11.74 12.42 -7.64
N SER A 332 -11.44 11.28 -7.03
CA SER A 332 -11.71 9.96 -7.58
C SER A 332 -13.23 9.78 -7.67
N ARG A 333 -13.71 9.81 -8.91
CA ARG A 333 -15.06 9.38 -9.26
C ARG A 333 -14.96 7.92 -9.61
N PHE A 334 -15.88 7.12 -9.08
CA PHE A 334 -15.97 5.74 -9.55
C PHE A 334 -16.28 5.77 -11.05
N PRO A 335 -15.50 5.06 -11.88
CA PRO A 335 -15.76 5.01 -13.30
C PRO A 335 -17.22 4.58 -13.50
N SER A 336 -17.93 5.32 -14.34
CA SER A 336 -19.24 4.90 -14.80
C SER A 336 -19.08 3.46 -15.30
N MET A 337 -19.84 2.52 -14.76
CA MET A 337 -20.00 1.25 -15.46
C MET A 337 -20.85 1.57 -16.67
N ILE A 338 -20.26 2.03 -17.77
CA ILE A 338 -21.01 2.18 -19.00
C ILE A 338 -21.36 0.76 -19.47
N TRP A 339 -22.64 0.42 -19.41
CA TRP A 339 -23.15 -0.85 -19.92
C TRP A 339 -23.24 -0.76 -21.44
N HIS A 340 -22.22 -1.28 -22.14
CA HIS A 340 -22.32 -1.50 -23.58
C HIS A 340 -23.29 -2.64 -23.89
N ARG A 341 -24.57 -2.35 -24.12
CA ARG A 341 -25.50 -3.37 -24.65
C ARG A 341 -25.30 -3.54 -26.14
N ALA A 342 -24.56 -4.59 -26.54
CA ALA A 342 -24.70 -5.19 -27.86
C ALA A 342 -25.52 -6.48 -27.74
N LEU A 343 -26.68 -6.53 -28.40
CA LEU A 343 -27.53 -7.70 -28.45
C LEU A 343 -26.99 -8.67 -29.52
N ALA A 344 -26.82 -9.96 -29.19
CA ALA A 344 -26.56 -10.96 -30.22
C ALA A 344 -27.77 -11.09 -31.15
N GLU A 345 -27.59 -10.91 -32.46
CA GLU A 345 -28.66 -11.14 -33.44
C GLU A 345 -29.14 -12.60 -33.38
N ALA A 346 -30.39 -12.77 -32.95
CA ALA A 346 -31.16 -14.00 -33.01
C ALA A 346 -32.04 -14.01 -34.26
N THR A 347 -31.44 -13.88 -35.44
CA THR A 347 -32.11 -14.28 -36.68
C THR A 347 -31.81 -15.76 -36.88
N GLY A 348 -32.84 -16.60 -36.90
CA GLY A 348 -32.78 -18.07 -36.94
C GLY A 348 -32.14 -18.68 -38.20
N GLY A 349 -30.87 -18.37 -38.45
CA GLY A 349 -30.03 -19.00 -39.46
C GLY A 349 -28.57 -18.99 -39.01
N SER A 350 -28.07 -20.12 -38.51
CA SER A 350 -26.65 -20.44 -38.32
C SER A 350 -25.76 -19.38 -37.62
N GLY A 351 -26.28 -18.65 -36.64
CA GLY A 351 -25.46 -17.82 -35.77
C GLY A 351 -24.76 -18.68 -34.69
N ILE A 352 -23.45 -18.47 -34.50
CA ILE A 352 -22.64 -19.14 -33.46
C ILE A 352 -23.33 -19.11 -32.09
N GLN A 353 -23.69 -20.28 -31.56
CA GLN A 353 -23.76 -20.48 -30.11
C GLN A 353 -22.33 -20.51 -29.60
N LEU A 354 -21.97 -19.55 -28.73
CA LEU A 354 -20.75 -19.59 -27.94
C LEU A 354 -20.92 -20.72 -26.90
N GLY A 355 -20.88 -21.99 -27.34
CA GLY A 355 -21.23 -23.06 -26.42
C GLY A 355 -21.23 -24.53 -26.86
N ALA A 356 -20.97 -24.87 -28.12
CA ALA A 356 -20.84 -26.29 -28.46
C ALA A 356 -19.38 -26.80 -28.38
N LEU A 357 -19.11 -27.56 -27.31
CA LEU A 357 -18.00 -28.52 -27.08
C LEU A 357 -16.59 -27.99 -26.73
N ASN A 358 -16.02 -28.68 -25.74
CA ASN A 358 -14.87 -28.33 -24.93
C ASN A 358 -13.56 -28.58 -25.69
N THR A 359 -13.17 -27.68 -26.60
CA THR A 359 -11.78 -27.52 -27.13
C THR A 359 -11.62 -26.32 -28.09
N ASP A 360 -12.69 -25.63 -28.43
CA ASP A 360 -12.65 -24.56 -29.43
C ASP A 360 -11.92 -23.31 -28.90
N ILE A 361 -10.97 -22.81 -29.69
CA ILE A 361 -10.32 -21.50 -29.49
C ILE A 361 -11.24 -20.44 -30.09
N TYR A 362 -11.46 -19.35 -29.37
CA TYR A 362 -12.17 -18.17 -29.84
C TYR A 362 -11.18 -17.04 -30.06
N THR A 363 -11.46 -16.15 -31.01
CA THR A 363 -10.65 -14.93 -31.23
C THR A 363 -11.51 -13.70 -30.99
N LEU A 364 -11.18 -12.95 -29.95
CA LEU A 364 -11.68 -11.61 -29.70
C LEU A 364 -10.94 -10.62 -30.59
N VAL A 365 -11.66 -9.73 -31.26
CA VAL A 365 -11.10 -8.68 -32.12
C VAL A 365 -11.67 -7.34 -31.70
N GLN A 366 -10.84 -6.41 -31.25
CA GLN A 366 -11.29 -5.04 -30.99
C GLN A 366 -11.40 -4.30 -32.33
N LYS A 367 -12.58 -3.78 -32.67
CA LYS A 367 -12.81 -3.14 -33.97
C LYS A 367 -12.09 -1.82 -34.13
N GLY A 368 -11.97 -1.04 -33.05
CA GLY A 368 -11.34 0.29 -33.09
C GLY A 368 -9.83 0.24 -33.40
N THR A 369 -9.15 -0.80 -32.93
CA THR A 369 -7.69 -0.93 -33.03
C THR A 369 -7.26 -2.06 -33.98
N GLY A 370 -8.16 -2.99 -34.30
CA GLY A 370 -7.87 -4.23 -35.01
C GLY A 370 -7.07 -5.25 -34.19
N GLN A 371 -6.82 -5.00 -32.90
CA GLN A 371 -6.09 -5.93 -32.05
C GLN A 371 -6.90 -7.21 -31.83
N THR A 372 -6.19 -8.35 -31.77
CA THR A 372 -6.80 -9.67 -31.62
C THR A 372 -6.25 -10.41 -30.42
N TRP A 373 -7.12 -11.12 -29.71
CA TRP A 373 -6.77 -11.97 -28.58
C TRP A 373 -7.45 -13.32 -28.71
N THR A 374 -6.74 -14.40 -28.42
CA THR A 374 -7.34 -15.74 -28.38
C THR A 374 -7.69 -16.13 -26.96
N PHE A 375 -8.83 -16.82 -26.80
CA PHE A 375 -9.27 -17.33 -25.51
C PHE A 375 -10.03 -18.65 -25.67
N SER A 376 -10.12 -19.42 -24.59
CA SER A 376 -10.91 -20.64 -24.53
C SER A 376 -11.89 -20.58 -23.37
N ILE A 377 -13.07 -21.14 -23.57
CA ILE A 377 -14.14 -21.18 -22.56
C ILE A 377 -14.12 -22.58 -21.93
N ASN A 378 -13.91 -22.66 -20.62
CA ASN A 378 -13.92 -23.93 -19.89
C ASN A 378 -15.32 -24.18 -19.30
N ALA A 379 -16.02 -25.22 -19.76
CA ALA A 379 -17.27 -25.69 -19.14
C ALA A 379 -16.97 -26.81 -18.13
N THR A 380 -17.62 -26.81 -16.96
CA THR A 380 -17.32 -27.72 -15.84
C THR A 380 -18.07 -29.06 -15.87
N THR A 381 -18.93 -29.32 -16.86
CA THR A 381 -19.55 -30.65 -17.12
C THR A 381 -20.17 -30.63 -18.52
N SER A 382 -20.72 -31.74 -19.01
CA SER A 382 -21.21 -31.99 -20.39
C SER A 382 -22.38 -31.12 -20.88
N GLY A 383 -22.41 -29.83 -20.55
CA GLY A 383 -23.43 -28.87 -20.94
C GLY A 383 -22.84 -27.56 -21.48
N GLU A 384 -23.70 -26.73 -22.06
CA GLU A 384 -23.38 -25.40 -22.58
C GLU A 384 -22.70 -24.53 -21.50
N PRO A 385 -21.67 -23.74 -21.83
CA PRO A 385 -21.01 -22.85 -20.89
C PRO A 385 -21.98 -21.81 -20.33
N SER A 386 -21.92 -21.59 -19.02
CA SER A 386 -22.74 -20.56 -18.38
C SER A 386 -22.22 -19.15 -18.72
N ALA A 387 -23.07 -18.13 -18.57
CA ALA A 387 -22.68 -16.73 -18.71
C ALA A 387 -21.43 -16.38 -17.87
N GLN A 388 -21.34 -16.94 -16.66
CA GLN A 388 -20.17 -16.80 -15.79
C GLN A 388 -18.90 -17.39 -16.42
N ASN A 389 -18.97 -18.57 -17.04
CA ASN A 389 -17.79 -19.19 -17.68
C ASN A 389 -17.27 -18.35 -18.87
N ILE A 390 -18.19 -17.70 -19.59
CA ILE A 390 -17.84 -16.80 -20.69
C ILE A 390 -17.20 -15.52 -20.16
N GLN A 391 -17.76 -14.93 -19.10
CA GLN A 391 -17.20 -13.74 -18.44
C GLN A 391 -15.79 -13.99 -17.91
N GLU A 392 -15.59 -15.11 -17.21
CA GLU A 392 -14.29 -15.50 -16.67
C GLU A 392 -13.27 -15.74 -17.79
N ALA A 393 -13.67 -16.37 -18.89
CA ALA A 393 -12.79 -16.62 -20.02
C ALA A 393 -12.32 -15.33 -20.71
N LEU A 394 -13.23 -14.36 -20.90
CA LEU A 394 -12.92 -13.06 -21.50
C LEU A 394 -12.03 -12.20 -20.59
N ASN A 395 -12.30 -12.17 -19.28
CA ASN A 395 -11.53 -11.38 -18.32
C ASN A 395 -10.18 -12.00 -17.94
N ARG A 396 -9.90 -13.24 -18.35
CA ARG A 396 -8.60 -13.89 -18.17
C ARG A 396 -7.61 -13.54 -19.29
N ILE A 397 -8.07 -12.86 -20.36
CA ILE A 397 -7.21 -12.42 -21.45
C ILE A 397 -6.27 -11.33 -20.91
N VAL A 398 -4.96 -11.56 -21.04
CA VAL A 398 -3.95 -10.57 -20.60
C VAL A 398 -4.08 -9.30 -21.45
N GLY A 399 -4.24 -8.16 -20.79
CA GLY A 399 -4.38 -6.86 -21.45
C GLY A 399 -5.82 -6.48 -21.81
N VAL A 400 -6.81 -7.30 -21.44
CA VAL A 400 -8.23 -6.95 -21.59
C VAL A 400 -8.97 -7.25 -20.29
N THR A 401 -9.74 -6.28 -19.79
CA THR A 401 -10.50 -6.42 -18.53
C THR A 401 -11.85 -5.71 -18.63
N GLY A 402 -12.80 -6.12 -17.80
CA GLY A 402 -14.10 -5.45 -17.67
C GLY A 402 -15.18 -5.94 -18.62
N PHE A 403 -15.04 -7.14 -19.19
CA PHE A 403 -16.16 -7.80 -19.83
C PHE A 403 -17.17 -8.31 -18.80
N ARG A 404 -18.46 -8.21 -19.11
CA ARG A 404 -19.51 -8.88 -18.35
C ARG A 404 -20.36 -9.75 -19.24
N ALA A 405 -20.81 -10.89 -18.72
CA ALA A 405 -21.75 -11.75 -19.42
C ALA A 405 -22.92 -12.17 -18.51
N ASN A 406 -24.15 -11.91 -18.97
CA ASN A 406 -25.38 -12.15 -18.23
C ASN A 406 -26.34 -13.04 -19.02
N LYS A 407 -27.18 -13.80 -18.32
CA LYS A 407 -28.31 -14.51 -18.93
C LYS A 407 -29.44 -13.53 -19.24
N ILE A 408 -30.11 -13.70 -20.37
CA ILE A 408 -31.33 -12.96 -20.68
C ILE A 408 -32.53 -13.78 -20.19
N ASN A 409 -33.46 -13.14 -19.46
CA ASN A 409 -34.61 -13.81 -18.83
C ASN A 409 -35.42 -14.67 -19.82
N GLY A 410 -35.65 -15.94 -19.44
CA GLY A 410 -36.60 -16.85 -20.10
C GLY A 410 -35.98 -17.89 -21.04
N ASN A 411 -34.69 -17.80 -21.39
CA ASN A 411 -34.03 -18.81 -22.23
C ASN A 411 -32.63 -19.15 -21.69
N LEU A 412 -32.34 -20.44 -21.48
CA LEU A 412 -31.09 -20.89 -20.86
C LEU A 412 -29.86 -20.74 -21.77
N THR A 413 -30.06 -20.44 -23.06
CA THR A 413 -29.01 -20.38 -24.09
C THR A 413 -28.58 -18.97 -24.49
N ASP A 414 -29.32 -17.95 -24.06
CA ASP A 414 -29.11 -16.58 -24.54
C ASP A 414 -28.28 -15.80 -23.54
N ILE A 415 -27.04 -15.49 -23.93
CA ILE A 415 -26.04 -14.81 -23.09
C ILE A 415 -25.73 -13.45 -23.72
N GLN A 416 -25.96 -12.39 -22.96
CA GLN A 416 -25.54 -11.03 -23.26
C GLN A 416 -24.08 -10.86 -22.85
N ILE A 417 -23.24 -10.26 -23.71
CA ILE A 417 -21.85 -9.91 -23.40
C ILE A 417 -21.66 -8.42 -23.61
N THR A 418 -20.99 -7.77 -22.67
CA THR A 418 -20.74 -6.32 -22.63
C THR A 418 -19.26 -6.07 -22.31
N ALA A 419 -18.69 -4.95 -22.78
CA ALA A 419 -17.30 -4.54 -22.55
C ALA A 419 -17.22 -3.09 -22.07
N THR A 420 -16.03 -2.63 -21.70
CA THR A 420 -15.79 -1.24 -21.28
C THR A 420 -15.80 -0.25 -22.46
N GLU A 421 -15.98 1.04 -22.16
CA GLU A 421 -15.88 2.13 -23.14
C GLU A 421 -14.53 2.17 -23.86
N ASP A 422 -13.44 2.07 -23.11
CA ASP A 422 -12.09 2.04 -23.65
C ASP A 422 -11.87 0.86 -24.60
N PHE A 423 -12.54 -0.28 -24.34
CA PHE A 423 -12.47 -1.43 -25.22
C PHE A 423 -13.32 -1.23 -26.48
N GLY A 424 -14.44 -0.52 -26.40
CA GLY A 424 -15.25 -0.15 -27.55
C GLY A 424 -15.94 -1.35 -28.22
N ALA A 425 -16.22 -1.21 -29.52
CA ALA A 425 -16.85 -2.27 -30.32
C ALA A 425 -15.87 -3.43 -30.58
N PHE A 426 -16.37 -4.66 -30.55
CA PHE A 426 -15.55 -5.86 -30.73
C PHE A 426 -16.29 -6.97 -31.48
N ASP A 427 -15.54 -7.90 -32.06
CA ASP A 427 -16.04 -9.14 -32.64
C ASP A 427 -15.48 -10.34 -31.87
N ILE A 428 -16.23 -11.43 -31.82
CA ILE A 428 -15.76 -12.73 -31.35
C ILE A 428 -15.91 -13.72 -32.50
N TYR A 429 -14.82 -14.40 -32.84
CA TYR A 429 -14.76 -15.42 -33.87
C TYR A 429 -14.68 -16.82 -33.26
N LYS A 430 -15.38 -17.79 -33.87
CA LYS A 430 -15.32 -19.21 -33.50
C LYS A 430 -14.15 -19.92 -34.22
N ASP A 431 -12.92 -19.54 -33.86
CA ASP A 431 -11.60 -20.05 -34.27
C ASP A 431 -10.62 -18.88 -34.47
N THR A 432 -9.43 -19.18 -35.00
CA THR A 432 -8.38 -18.20 -35.32
C THR A 432 -8.56 -17.53 -36.69
N ASP A 433 -9.53 -17.97 -37.51
CA ASP A 433 -9.77 -17.42 -38.85
C ASP A 433 -10.74 -16.24 -38.80
N ILE A 434 -10.18 -15.06 -38.57
CA ILE A 434 -10.93 -13.80 -38.51
C ILE A 434 -11.47 -13.33 -39.88
N THR A 435 -11.16 -14.03 -40.98
CA THR A 435 -11.67 -13.70 -42.31
C THR A 435 -13.04 -14.34 -42.60
N ASN A 436 -13.40 -15.36 -41.84
CA ASN A 436 -14.65 -16.09 -42.03
C ASN A 436 -15.82 -15.41 -41.32
N THR A 437 -16.57 -14.60 -42.05
CA THR A 437 -17.72 -13.83 -41.52
C THR A 437 -18.87 -14.72 -41.04
N THR A 438 -18.96 -15.98 -41.48
CA THR A 438 -19.96 -16.94 -40.98
C THR A 438 -19.65 -17.43 -39.57
N LYS A 439 -18.40 -17.26 -39.12
CA LYS A 439 -17.91 -17.57 -37.78
C LYS A 439 -17.66 -16.32 -36.94
N ARG A 440 -18.28 -15.20 -37.27
CA ARG A 440 -18.17 -13.94 -36.53
C ARG A 440 -19.44 -13.64 -35.75
N LYS A 441 -19.29 -13.22 -34.49
CA LYS A 441 -20.31 -12.54 -33.71
C LYS A 441 -19.85 -11.12 -33.41
N THR A 442 -20.71 -10.16 -33.68
CA THR A 442 -20.38 -8.74 -33.60
C THR A 442 -21.04 -8.10 -32.39
N PHE A 443 -20.25 -7.31 -31.66
CA PHE A 443 -20.65 -6.56 -30.48
C PHE A 443 -20.31 -5.08 -30.73
N ASP A 444 -21.23 -4.36 -31.35
CA ASP A 444 -21.05 -2.95 -31.64
C ASP A 444 -21.36 -2.10 -30.39
N GLY A 445 -20.38 -1.31 -29.94
CA GLY A 445 -20.52 -0.37 -28.83
C GLY A 445 -21.55 0.72 -29.14
N VAL A 446 -22.21 1.26 -28.12
CA VAL A 446 -23.33 2.18 -28.30
C VAL A 446 -22.91 3.64 -28.17
N GLY A 447 -23.18 4.45 -29.20
CA GLY A 447 -23.64 5.82 -29.00
C GLY A 447 -25.14 5.86 -28.65
N ARG A 448 -25.72 7.05 -28.46
CA ARG A 448 -27.15 7.27 -28.14
C ARG A 448 -28.07 6.30 -28.90
N MET A 449 -28.92 5.54 -28.18
CA MET A 449 -29.98 4.72 -28.76
C MET A 449 -31.24 5.58 -28.92
N LEU A 450 -31.97 5.37 -30.01
CA LEU A 450 -33.26 6.00 -30.24
C LEU A 450 -34.33 4.93 -30.42
N ASN A 451 -35.40 4.98 -29.63
CA ASN A 451 -36.54 4.09 -29.79
C ASN A 451 -37.61 4.77 -30.66
N ILE A 452 -37.92 4.16 -31.80
CA ILE A 452 -38.92 4.65 -32.73
C ILE A 452 -40.14 3.73 -32.62
N ASN A 453 -41.27 4.31 -32.20
CA ASN A 453 -42.50 3.57 -31.97
C ASN A 453 -43.12 3.05 -33.28
N ALA A 454 -43.67 1.85 -33.27
CA ALA A 454 -44.37 1.24 -34.40
C ALA A 454 -45.49 2.13 -34.96
N SER A 455 -46.19 2.88 -34.10
CA SER A 455 -47.30 3.75 -34.47
C SER A 455 -46.92 4.87 -35.44
N VAL A 456 -45.63 5.21 -35.54
CA VAL A 456 -45.13 6.27 -36.42
C VAL A 456 -44.44 5.73 -37.67
N MET A 457 -44.35 4.41 -37.82
CA MET A 457 -43.82 3.71 -38.99
C MET A 457 -44.96 3.25 -39.91
N THR A 458 -45.65 4.22 -40.52
CA THR A 458 -46.73 3.92 -41.48
C THR A 458 -46.17 3.52 -42.84
N ALA A 459 -46.97 2.84 -43.68
CA ALA A 459 -46.59 2.36 -45.03
C ALA A 459 -46.40 3.51 -46.05
N ALA A 460 -45.45 4.41 -45.79
CA ALA A 460 -45.11 5.57 -46.61
C ALA A 460 -43.61 5.90 -46.50
N THR A 461 -43.09 6.58 -47.52
CA THR A 461 -41.74 7.17 -47.48
C THR A 461 -41.74 8.38 -46.56
N HIS A 462 -40.88 8.36 -45.55
CA HIS A 462 -40.67 9.47 -44.62
C HIS A 462 -39.35 10.16 -44.93
N ASN A 463 -39.36 11.50 -44.88
CA ASN A 463 -38.15 12.30 -44.98
C ASN A 463 -37.66 12.61 -43.56
N LEU A 464 -36.46 12.12 -43.25
CA LEU A 464 -35.87 12.21 -41.93
C LEU A 464 -34.60 13.06 -41.98
N VAL A 465 -34.28 13.70 -40.87
CA VAL A 465 -33.05 14.48 -40.70
C VAL A 465 -32.32 14.01 -39.46
N LEU A 466 -31.12 13.48 -39.66
CA LEU A 466 -30.16 13.17 -38.62
C LEU A 466 -29.30 14.41 -38.35
N THR A 467 -29.28 14.90 -37.12
CA THR A 467 -28.46 16.05 -36.72
C THR A 467 -27.36 15.59 -35.79
N ASN A 468 -26.10 15.93 -36.09
CA ASN A 468 -24.99 15.82 -35.16
C ASN A 468 -25.03 17.04 -34.22
N ASN A 469 -25.36 16.83 -32.95
CA ASN A 469 -25.55 17.91 -31.97
C ASN A 469 -24.21 18.57 -31.59
N SER A 470 -23.09 17.82 -31.65
CA SER A 470 -21.76 18.34 -31.32
C SER A 470 -21.18 19.22 -32.42
N LYS A 471 -21.50 18.93 -33.70
CA LYS A 471 -20.98 19.67 -34.86
C LYS A 471 -22.03 20.57 -35.54
N GLY A 472 -23.29 20.48 -35.14
CA GLY A 472 -24.42 21.17 -35.78
C GLY A 472 -24.75 20.72 -37.21
N GLN A 473 -24.10 19.66 -37.71
CA GLN A 473 -24.26 19.17 -39.08
C GLN A 473 -25.57 18.38 -39.23
N LYS A 474 -26.27 18.56 -40.35
CA LYS A 474 -27.57 17.92 -40.64
C LYS A 474 -27.50 17.06 -41.89
N TYR A 475 -28.03 15.85 -41.80
CA TYR A 475 -28.01 14.84 -42.84
C TYR A 475 -29.43 14.39 -43.14
N ALA A 476 -29.95 14.79 -44.30
CA ALA A 476 -31.31 14.43 -44.73
C ALA A 476 -31.31 13.12 -45.52
N PHE A 477 -32.28 12.26 -45.26
CA PHE A 477 -32.47 11.00 -45.98
C PHE A 477 -33.94 10.60 -46.01
N SER A 478 -34.29 9.66 -46.88
CA SER A 478 -35.64 9.14 -47.00
C SER A 478 -35.66 7.64 -46.75
N VAL A 479 -36.65 7.16 -46.01
CA VAL A 479 -36.84 5.73 -45.70
C VAL A 479 -38.30 5.34 -45.92
N ALA A 480 -38.52 4.19 -46.56
CA ALA A 480 -39.86 3.61 -46.68
C ALA A 480 -40.08 2.59 -45.56
N PHE A 481 -41.07 2.85 -44.71
CA PHE A 481 -41.45 1.91 -43.65
C PHE A 481 -42.57 0.98 -44.10
N VAL A 482 -42.60 -0.19 -43.49
CA VAL A 482 -43.61 -1.24 -43.59
C VAL A 482 -44.36 -1.31 -42.26
N VAL A 483 -45.69 -1.24 -42.32
CA VAL A 483 -46.53 -1.26 -41.11
C VAL A 483 -46.32 -2.54 -40.32
N ASN A 484 -46.17 -2.42 -38.99
CA ASN A 484 -46.03 -3.53 -38.05
C ASN A 484 -44.90 -4.53 -38.40
N ASN A 485 -43.80 -4.04 -38.97
CA ASN A 485 -42.66 -4.90 -39.29
C ASN A 485 -41.35 -4.22 -38.87
N GLY A 486 -41.06 -4.26 -37.57
CA GLY A 486 -39.87 -3.64 -36.98
C GLY A 486 -38.57 -4.15 -37.60
N ALA A 487 -38.49 -5.42 -37.99
CA ALA A 487 -37.30 -5.99 -38.61
C ALA A 487 -37.04 -5.40 -40.01
N ALA A 488 -38.07 -5.32 -40.87
CA ALA A 488 -37.96 -4.69 -42.18
C ALA A 488 -37.64 -3.20 -42.07
N ASN A 489 -38.26 -2.51 -41.11
CA ASN A 489 -38.06 -1.07 -40.86
C ASN A 489 -36.66 -0.76 -40.35
N ALA A 490 -36.12 -1.60 -39.47
CA ALA A 490 -34.75 -1.50 -38.98
C ALA A 490 -33.74 -1.60 -40.13
N MET A 491 -33.85 -2.62 -40.98
CA MET A 491 -32.98 -2.78 -42.15
C MET A 491 -33.08 -1.60 -43.13
N ALA A 492 -34.30 -1.13 -43.40
CA ALA A 492 -34.53 0.01 -44.27
C ALA A 492 -33.90 1.29 -43.71
N LEU A 493 -34.03 1.53 -42.41
CA LEU A 493 -33.48 2.69 -41.72
C LEU A 493 -31.94 2.67 -41.69
N GLN A 494 -31.35 1.53 -41.32
CA GLN A 494 -29.90 1.34 -41.30
C GLN A 494 -29.29 1.54 -42.69
N THR A 495 -29.96 1.01 -43.73
CA THR A 495 -29.49 1.14 -45.11
C THR A 495 -29.61 2.58 -45.60
N ALA A 496 -30.72 3.26 -45.30
CA ALA A 496 -30.92 4.65 -45.71
C ALA A 496 -29.91 5.61 -45.08
N ILE A 497 -29.58 5.42 -43.79
CA ILE A 497 -28.61 6.28 -43.07
C ILE A 497 -27.17 6.02 -43.55
N ASN A 498 -26.77 4.76 -43.69
CA ASN A 498 -25.40 4.43 -44.10
C ASN A 498 -25.12 4.69 -45.60
N ASN A 499 -26.16 4.99 -46.39
CA ASN A 499 -26.00 5.43 -47.79
C ASN A 499 -25.79 6.95 -47.92
N ILE A 500 -25.90 7.72 -46.82
CA ILE A 500 -25.62 9.15 -46.85
C ILE A 500 -24.10 9.34 -47.00
N PRO A 501 -23.62 10.12 -47.98
CA PRO A 501 -22.20 10.45 -48.10
C PRO A 501 -21.68 11.08 -46.80
N GLU A 502 -20.45 10.75 -46.41
CA GLU A 502 -19.73 11.30 -45.23
C GLU A 502 -20.07 10.70 -43.86
N ILE A 503 -21.08 9.81 -43.77
CA ILE A 503 -21.40 9.13 -42.51
C ILE A 503 -21.54 7.61 -42.72
N SER A 504 -21.12 6.83 -41.75
CA SER A 504 -21.23 5.37 -41.79
C SER A 504 -21.16 4.80 -40.37
N GLY A 505 -21.63 3.58 -40.16
CA GLY A 505 -21.55 2.88 -38.88
C GLY A 505 -22.80 3.00 -38.01
N PHE A 506 -23.93 3.45 -38.56
CA PHE A 506 -25.22 3.36 -37.87
C PHE A 506 -25.76 1.93 -37.94
N THR A 507 -26.38 1.46 -36.87
CA THR A 507 -27.02 0.15 -36.81
C THR A 507 -28.47 0.29 -36.33
N ALA A 508 -29.38 -0.56 -36.81
CA ALA A 508 -30.76 -0.55 -36.36
C ALA A 508 -31.30 -1.97 -36.24
N TYR A 509 -32.15 -2.21 -35.26
CA TYR A 509 -32.77 -3.52 -35.02
C TYR A 509 -34.19 -3.38 -34.46
N ALA A 510 -34.99 -4.44 -34.59
CA ALA A 510 -36.32 -4.48 -34.01
C ALA A 510 -36.26 -4.69 -32.48
N CYS A 511 -37.11 -3.99 -31.73
CA CYS A 511 -37.17 -4.14 -30.28
C CYS A 511 -37.67 -5.55 -29.90
N ILE A 512 -36.97 -6.24 -29.00
CA ILE A 512 -37.34 -7.62 -28.62
C ILE A 512 -38.62 -7.71 -27.79
N VAL A 513 -38.90 -6.68 -26.97
CA VAL A 513 -40.08 -6.62 -26.10
C VAL A 513 -41.30 -6.15 -26.88
N MET A 514 -41.09 -5.26 -27.86
CA MET A 514 -42.11 -4.72 -28.75
C MET A 514 -41.65 -4.87 -30.20
N PRO A 515 -41.83 -6.04 -30.84
CA PRO A 515 -41.22 -6.40 -32.15
C PRO A 515 -41.57 -5.48 -33.32
N ASN A 516 -42.54 -4.59 -33.16
CA ASN A 516 -42.93 -3.60 -34.16
C ASN A 516 -42.18 -2.26 -34.02
N ASN A 517 -41.50 -2.00 -32.89
CA ASN A 517 -40.67 -0.83 -32.67
C ASN A 517 -39.25 -1.07 -33.23
N VAL A 518 -38.53 0.01 -33.52
CA VAL A 518 -37.14 -0.03 -34.03
C VAL A 518 -36.24 0.75 -33.10
N HIS A 519 -35.11 0.15 -32.76
CA HIS A 519 -34.01 0.82 -32.09
C HIS A 519 -32.97 1.23 -33.13
N LEU A 520 -32.57 2.51 -33.13
CA LEU A 520 -31.51 3.05 -33.99
C LEU A 520 -30.32 3.47 -33.13
N HIS A 521 -29.12 3.12 -33.60
CA HIS A 521 -27.85 3.30 -32.91
C HIS A 521 -26.87 4.03 -33.82
N GLY A 522 -26.20 5.04 -33.27
CA GLY A 522 -25.13 5.75 -33.96
C GLY A 522 -23.74 5.29 -33.50
N PRO A 523 -22.72 5.41 -34.37
CA PRO A 523 -21.35 5.06 -34.01
C PRO A 523 -20.76 6.12 -33.08
N ALA A 524 -19.87 5.71 -32.17
CA ALA A 524 -19.23 6.61 -31.20
C ALA A 524 -18.52 7.81 -31.86
N ALA A 525 -17.86 7.59 -33.00
CA ALA A 525 -17.17 8.65 -33.75
C ALA A 525 -18.11 9.74 -34.30
N PHE A 526 -19.41 9.47 -34.40
CA PHE A 526 -20.40 10.45 -34.82
C PHE A 526 -20.84 11.37 -33.67
N GLY A 527 -20.56 11.04 -32.41
CA GLY A 527 -20.90 11.86 -31.25
C GLY A 527 -22.40 11.93 -30.97
N ASN A 528 -22.85 12.97 -30.25
CA ASN A 528 -24.26 13.13 -29.89
C ASN A 528 -25.11 13.49 -31.11
N TRP A 529 -26.27 12.85 -31.26
CA TRP A 529 -27.13 13.05 -32.43
C TRP A 529 -28.61 13.01 -32.10
N THR A 530 -29.42 13.61 -32.97
CA THR A 530 -30.89 13.56 -32.92
C THR A 530 -31.45 13.15 -34.27
N LEU A 531 -32.61 12.49 -34.27
CA LEU A 531 -33.37 12.20 -35.48
C LEU A 531 -34.68 12.98 -35.43
N SER A 532 -35.03 13.64 -36.53
CA SER A 532 -36.26 14.41 -36.67
C SER A 532 -36.98 14.01 -37.96
N GLY A 533 -38.29 14.29 -38.03
CA GLY A 533 -39.15 13.92 -39.17
C GLY A 533 -40.18 12.83 -38.86
N LEU A 534 -40.19 12.28 -37.64
CA LEU A 534 -41.26 11.44 -37.10
C LEU A 534 -41.80 12.07 -35.81
N SER A 535 -43.10 11.91 -35.56
CA SER A 535 -43.68 12.16 -34.23
C SER A 535 -43.32 11.00 -33.30
N ASN A 536 -43.44 11.19 -31.97
CA ASN A 536 -43.29 10.11 -30.97
C ASN A 536 -41.97 9.30 -31.08
N ILE A 537 -40.89 10.00 -31.43
CA ILE A 537 -39.54 9.51 -31.24
C ILE A 537 -39.29 9.64 -29.74
N ASP A 538 -39.33 8.51 -29.04
CA ASP A 538 -38.83 8.47 -27.69
C ASP A 538 -37.32 8.43 -27.85
N SER A 539 -36.68 9.58 -27.67
CA SER A 539 -35.34 9.52 -27.11
C SER A 539 -35.55 9.04 -25.70
N ASP A 540 -35.67 7.72 -25.59
CA ASP A 540 -35.19 7.01 -24.44
C ASP A 540 -33.71 7.38 -24.44
N GLU A 541 -33.42 8.53 -23.86
CA GLU A 541 -32.14 8.79 -23.23
C GLU A 541 -32.10 7.75 -22.14
N LEU A 542 -31.83 6.51 -22.56
CA LEU A 542 -30.95 5.63 -21.86
C LEU A 542 -29.63 6.40 -21.74
N HIS A 543 -29.69 7.36 -20.83
CA HIS A 543 -28.68 7.59 -19.83
C HIS A 543 -28.31 6.28 -19.13
N ALA A 544 -28.77 5.07 -19.48
CA ALA A 544 -28.12 3.83 -19.06
C ALA A 544 -26.65 3.71 -19.55
N GLY A 545 -26.12 4.68 -20.30
CA GLY A 545 -24.68 4.91 -20.46
C GLY A 545 -24.05 5.89 -19.45
N ASP A 546 -24.82 6.79 -18.85
CA ASP A 546 -24.37 7.81 -17.86
C ASP A 546 -24.99 7.64 -16.45
N LEU A 547 -25.86 6.65 -16.22
CA LEU A 547 -26.33 6.22 -14.91
C LEU A 547 -25.24 5.33 -14.34
N ASN A 548 -24.22 5.97 -13.80
CA ASN A 548 -23.51 5.31 -12.73
C ASN A 548 -24.50 5.15 -11.57
N TYR A 549 -24.61 3.98 -10.96
CA TYR A 549 -25.49 3.74 -9.80
C TYR A 549 -25.17 4.70 -8.62
N PHE A 550 -24.01 5.37 -8.69
CA PHE A 550 -23.51 6.43 -7.79
C PHE A 550 -23.91 7.87 -8.17
N ASP A 551 -24.62 8.10 -9.28
CA ASP A 551 -25.15 9.40 -9.70
C ASP A 551 -26.69 9.38 -9.64
N ARG A 552 -27.26 10.25 -8.81
CA ARG A 552 -28.71 10.29 -8.56
C ARG A 552 -29.27 11.64 -9.01
N ALA A 553 -30.28 11.61 -9.87
CA ALA A 553 -31.09 12.79 -10.14
C ALA A 553 -32.06 13.03 -8.97
N LEU A 554 -32.19 14.28 -8.55
CA LEU A 554 -33.19 14.68 -7.56
C LEU A 554 -34.49 15.04 -8.28
N SER A 555 -35.59 14.45 -7.82
CA SER A 555 -36.93 14.75 -8.33
C SER A 555 -37.39 16.17 -7.93
N PHE A 556 -38.60 16.55 -8.37
CA PHE A 556 -39.29 17.77 -7.95
C PHE A 556 -39.46 17.80 -6.42
N GLY A 557 -39.30 18.97 -5.80
CA GLY A 557 -39.42 19.10 -4.34
C GLY A 557 -40.80 18.73 -3.79
N GLY A 558 -40.85 17.74 -2.90
CA GLY A 558 -42.09 17.18 -2.35
C GLY A 558 -42.60 15.93 -3.06
N ASP A 559 -41.94 15.48 -4.13
CA ASP A 559 -42.17 14.16 -4.72
C ASP A 559 -41.35 13.06 -4.00
N THR A 560 -41.58 11.80 -4.35
CA THR A 560 -40.67 10.72 -3.97
C THR A 560 -39.31 10.92 -4.65
N GLU A 561 -38.21 10.62 -3.95
CA GLU A 561 -36.83 10.76 -4.47
C GLU A 561 -36.37 12.21 -4.73
N ASP A 562 -36.92 13.18 -4.00
CA ASP A 562 -36.49 14.58 -4.01
C ASP A 562 -35.26 14.84 -3.12
N ALA A 563 -34.86 13.87 -2.30
CA ALA A 563 -33.70 13.94 -1.43
C ALA A 563 -32.68 12.83 -1.71
N SER A 564 -31.41 13.13 -1.45
CA SER A 564 -30.32 12.17 -1.48
C SER A 564 -29.38 12.34 -0.28
N THR A 565 -29.03 11.24 0.38
CA THR A 565 -28.01 11.20 1.44
C THR A 565 -26.73 10.57 0.91
N ILE A 566 -25.61 11.27 1.09
CA ILE A 566 -24.27 10.74 0.85
C ILE A 566 -23.65 10.42 2.20
N THR A 567 -23.30 9.16 2.44
CA THR A 567 -22.61 8.75 3.66
C THR A 567 -21.12 9.09 3.59
N GLY A 568 -20.52 9.43 4.73
CA GLY A 568 -19.08 9.67 4.80
C GLY A 568 -18.22 8.42 4.53
N THR A 569 -16.97 8.66 4.14
CA THR A 569 -15.93 7.65 3.95
C THR A 569 -14.93 7.69 5.10
N ILE A 570 -14.26 6.56 5.38
CA ILE A 570 -13.21 6.47 6.39
C ILE A 570 -11.92 6.01 5.73
N GLU A 571 -10.83 6.72 5.98
CA GLU A 571 -9.48 6.28 5.65
C GLU A 571 -8.74 5.91 6.93
N LEU A 572 -8.12 4.74 6.93
CA LEU A 572 -7.27 4.28 8.02
C LEU A 572 -5.82 4.39 7.61
N THR A 573 -4.98 4.93 8.49
CA THR A 573 -3.54 5.13 8.26
C THR A 573 -2.70 4.56 9.39
N SER A 574 -1.51 4.10 9.06
CA SER A 574 -0.52 3.65 10.05
C SER A 574 0.91 3.73 9.48
N SER A 575 1.90 3.90 10.36
CA SER A 575 3.32 3.79 10.03
C SER A 575 3.76 2.33 9.73
N ARG A 576 2.90 1.34 10.03
CA ARG A 576 3.17 -0.10 9.85
C ARG A 576 2.01 -0.80 9.16
N ALA A 577 2.29 -1.92 8.51
CA ALA A 577 1.25 -2.71 7.85
C ALA A 577 0.21 -3.22 8.86
N PHE A 578 -1.06 -3.15 8.48
CA PHE A 578 -2.19 -3.64 9.27
C PHE A 578 -3.22 -4.31 8.35
N SER A 579 -4.21 -4.97 8.92
CA SER A 579 -5.39 -5.42 8.14
C SER A 579 -6.67 -5.07 8.87
N VAL A 580 -7.72 -4.92 8.08
CA VAL A 580 -9.07 -4.61 8.56
C VAL A 580 -9.98 -5.74 8.11
N ASN A 581 -10.85 -6.18 8.99
CA ASN A 581 -11.88 -7.17 8.72
C ASN A 581 -13.18 -6.65 9.34
N GLN A 582 -14.29 -6.68 8.61
CA GLN A 582 -15.59 -6.32 9.16
C GLN A 582 -16.38 -7.61 9.40
N LYS A 583 -16.96 -7.77 10.59
CA LYS A 583 -17.68 -9.01 10.93
C LYS A 583 -18.82 -9.25 9.94
N HIS A 584 -19.16 -10.52 9.72
CA HIS A 584 -20.20 -10.98 8.79
C HIS A 584 -19.96 -10.69 7.30
N GLU A 585 -18.77 -10.22 6.92
CA GLU A 585 -18.42 -10.01 5.52
C GLU A 585 -17.89 -11.28 4.83
N SER A 586 -18.32 -11.51 3.58
CA SER A 586 -17.76 -12.56 2.73
C SER A 586 -16.46 -12.04 2.09
N SER A 587 -15.33 -12.68 2.39
CA SER A 587 -13.99 -12.35 1.87
C SER A 587 -13.98 -12.17 0.34
N GLY A 588 -13.76 -10.94 -0.12
CA GLY A 588 -13.51 -10.61 -1.52
C GLY A 588 -13.68 -9.12 -1.76
N VAL A 589 -12.79 -8.50 -2.55
CA VAL A 589 -13.01 -7.11 -3.01
C VAL A 589 -14.39 -7.08 -3.67
N VAL A 590 -15.32 -6.29 -3.13
CA VAL A 590 -16.57 -5.98 -3.82
C VAL A 590 -16.22 -5.06 -5.00
N THR A 591 -15.64 -5.63 -6.04
CA THR A 591 -15.46 -4.99 -7.35
C THR A 591 -16.77 -4.94 -8.13
N ASP A 592 -17.81 -5.64 -7.63
CA ASP A 592 -19.08 -5.79 -8.30
C ASP A 592 -20.25 -5.71 -7.30
N PRO A 593 -21.05 -4.63 -7.31
CA PRO A 593 -22.26 -4.46 -6.50
C PRO A 593 -23.35 -5.52 -6.73
N THR A 594 -23.22 -6.36 -7.76
CA THR A 594 -24.27 -7.31 -8.18
C THR A 594 -23.99 -8.78 -7.84
N VAL A 595 -22.80 -9.13 -7.36
CA VAL A 595 -22.45 -10.48 -6.84
C VAL A 595 -22.30 -10.53 -5.32
N ALA A 596 -22.50 -9.40 -4.62
CA ALA A 596 -22.80 -9.46 -3.20
C ALA A 596 -24.10 -10.28 -3.04
N THR A 597 -24.01 -11.39 -2.30
CA THR A 597 -25.19 -12.19 -1.95
C THR A 597 -25.99 -11.58 -0.80
N GLY A 598 -25.56 -10.40 -0.31
CA GLY A 598 -26.35 -9.47 0.47
C GLY A 598 -26.99 -8.42 -0.44
N SER A 599 -28.07 -7.82 0.04
CA SER A 599 -28.81 -6.71 -0.59
C SER A 599 -27.91 -5.66 -1.26
N MET A 600 -28.43 -4.91 -2.24
CA MET A 600 -27.76 -3.74 -2.84
C MET A 600 -27.37 -2.66 -1.81
N ALA A 601 -27.84 -2.80 -0.57
CA ALA A 601 -27.36 -2.13 0.63
C ALA A 601 -26.07 -2.81 1.14
N ASN A 602 -24.90 -2.38 0.67
CA ASN A 602 -23.65 -2.63 1.41
C ASN A 602 -23.60 -1.58 2.54
N ASP A 603 -23.84 -2.02 3.76
CA ASP A 603 -23.76 -1.25 4.99
C ASP A 603 -22.32 -1.06 5.49
N ASN A 604 -21.39 -1.90 5.06
CA ASN A 604 -20.04 -1.92 5.59
C ASN A 604 -19.17 -0.72 5.17
N PHE A 605 -18.42 -0.16 6.14
CA PHE A 605 -17.41 0.86 5.89
C PHE A 605 -16.20 0.31 5.15
N PHE A 606 -15.81 -0.95 5.43
CA PHE A 606 -14.61 -1.58 4.87
C PHE A 606 -14.94 -2.93 4.24
N VAL A 607 -14.11 -3.30 3.26
CA VAL A 607 -13.99 -4.69 2.82
C VAL A 607 -12.75 -5.30 3.43
N THR A 608 -12.85 -6.54 3.90
CA THR A 608 -11.77 -7.31 4.52
C THR A 608 -10.54 -7.32 3.63
N ARG A 609 -9.49 -6.60 4.05
CA ARG A 609 -8.27 -6.41 3.27
C ARG A 609 -7.06 -6.08 4.14
N SER A 610 -5.88 -6.28 3.56
CA SER A 610 -4.63 -5.75 4.09
C SER A 610 -4.45 -4.29 3.67
N SER A 611 -3.73 -3.52 4.46
CA SER A 611 -3.30 -2.17 4.11
C SER A 611 -2.31 -2.18 2.96
N ASP A 612 -2.46 -1.24 2.03
CA ASP A 612 -1.51 -0.96 0.97
C ASP A 612 -0.58 0.18 1.38
N LEU A 613 0.67 0.15 0.93
CA LEU A 613 1.62 1.22 1.18
C LEU A 613 1.39 2.37 0.18
N SER A 614 0.93 3.52 0.67
CA SER A 614 1.03 4.78 -0.05
C SER A 614 2.45 5.29 0.11
N SER A 615 3.28 5.16 -0.93
CA SER A 615 4.71 5.45 -0.85
C SER A 615 5.07 6.88 -1.25
N ILE A 616 6.15 7.42 -0.68
CA ILE A 616 6.65 8.75 -1.03
C ILE A 616 7.17 8.83 -2.48
N ALA A 617 7.43 7.68 -3.13
CA ALA A 617 7.84 7.64 -4.53
C ALA A 617 6.78 8.17 -5.50
N ASN A 618 5.49 8.13 -5.11
CA ASN A 618 4.36 8.51 -5.95
C ASN A 618 3.64 9.78 -5.45
N LEU A 619 4.32 10.65 -4.70
CA LEU A 619 3.73 11.91 -4.22
C LEU A 619 3.31 12.81 -5.38
N ASP A 620 2.11 13.39 -5.29
CA ASP A 620 1.57 14.34 -6.26
C ASP A 620 0.99 15.54 -5.51
N THR A 621 1.51 16.73 -5.77
CA THR A 621 1.11 18.00 -5.14
C THR A 621 0.46 18.94 -6.14
N ARG A 622 0.08 18.46 -7.33
CA ARG A 622 -0.48 19.29 -8.41
C ARG A 622 -1.87 19.84 -8.13
N THR A 623 -2.61 19.23 -7.20
CA THR A 623 -3.91 19.73 -6.72
C THR A 623 -3.88 19.91 -5.22
N THR A 624 -4.74 20.79 -4.69
CA THR A 624 -4.87 21.00 -3.23
C THR A 624 -5.23 19.71 -2.49
N ALA A 625 -6.12 18.89 -3.07
CA ALA A 625 -6.50 17.59 -2.54
C ALA A 625 -5.30 16.63 -2.46
N LYS A 626 -4.57 16.45 -3.57
CA LYS A 626 -3.42 15.54 -3.62
C LYS A 626 -2.24 16.02 -2.77
N ALA A 627 -2.05 17.34 -2.65
CA ALA A 627 -1.08 17.92 -1.71
C ALA A 627 -1.44 17.59 -0.26
N GLY A 628 -2.73 17.61 0.12
CA GLY A 628 -3.20 17.16 1.42
C GLY A 628 -2.90 15.69 1.70
N GLU A 629 -3.16 14.82 0.72
CA GLU A 629 -2.84 13.39 0.82
C GLU A 629 -1.32 13.13 0.88
N SER A 630 -0.54 13.94 0.17
CA SER A 630 0.93 13.89 0.23
C SER A 630 1.46 14.17 1.64
N ILE A 631 0.85 15.13 2.38
CA ILE A 631 1.22 15.42 3.77
C ILE A 631 1.04 14.17 4.64
N LYS A 632 -0.09 13.46 4.52
CA LYS A 632 -0.36 12.23 5.29
C LYS A 632 0.68 11.14 5.00
N THR A 633 0.99 10.92 3.71
CA THR A 633 2.00 9.94 3.30
C THR A 633 3.38 10.28 3.86
N ILE A 634 3.75 11.57 3.87
CA ILE A 634 5.02 12.06 4.43
C ILE A 634 5.05 11.91 5.96
N ASP A 635 3.95 12.20 6.66
CA ASP A 635 3.86 12.04 8.11
C ASP A 635 4.07 10.57 8.52
N GLY A 636 3.47 9.61 7.79
CA GLY A 636 3.75 8.19 7.98
C GLY A 636 5.22 7.80 7.72
N ALA A 637 5.84 8.39 6.70
CA ALA A 637 7.27 8.19 6.42
C ALA A 637 8.18 8.74 7.53
N ILE A 638 7.88 9.94 8.05
CA ILE A 638 8.62 10.56 9.17
C ILE A 638 8.49 9.69 10.42
N GLU A 639 7.30 9.16 10.71
CA GLU A 639 7.09 8.29 11.85
C GLU A 639 7.89 7.00 11.72
N LYS A 640 7.87 6.34 10.54
CA LYS A 640 8.67 5.15 10.28
C LYS A 640 10.18 5.40 10.49
N ILE A 641 10.72 6.52 10.01
CA ILE A 641 12.12 6.90 10.26
C ILE A 641 12.36 7.17 11.76
N SER A 642 11.43 7.84 12.43
CA SER A 642 11.54 8.12 13.87
C SER A 642 11.60 6.85 14.71
N VAL A 643 10.83 5.82 14.34
CA VAL A 643 10.90 4.48 14.96
C VAL A 643 12.26 3.83 14.72
N MET A 644 12.78 3.83 13.48
CA MET A 644 14.12 3.30 13.18
C MET A 644 15.22 3.97 14.02
N ARG A 645 15.16 5.31 14.16
CA ARG A 645 16.12 6.09 14.96
C ARG A 645 16.01 5.76 16.45
N SER A 646 14.79 5.59 16.95
CA SER A 646 14.54 5.17 18.34
C SER A 646 15.14 3.79 18.62
N GLU A 647 14.95 2.81 17.72
CA GLU A 647 15.52 1.47 17.83
C GLU A 647 17.06 1.49 17.80
N LEU A 648 17.66 2.23 16.86
CA LEU A 648 19.11 2.42 16.79
C LEU A 648 19.67 3.09 18.04
N GLY A 649 18.98 4.09 18.58
CA GLY A 649 19.34 4.73 19.85
C GLY A 649 19.31 3.76 21.03
N ALA A 650 18.30 2.90 21.10
CA ALA A 650 18.22 1.85 22.12
C ALA A 650 19.38 0.85 22.01
N ILE A 651 19.74 0.45 20.78
CA ILE A 651 20.88 -0.44 20.52
C ILE A 651 22.19 0.22 20.91
N ALA A 652 22.40 1.49 20.54
CA ALA A 652 23.58 2.26 20.92
C ALA A 652 23.74 2.32 22.45
N ASN A 653 22.66 2.62 23.17
CA ASN A 653 22.66 2.60 24.64
C ASN A 653 23.01 1.21 25.19
N ARG A 654 22.40 0.15 24.64
CA ARG A 654 22.70 -1.24 25.05
C ARG A 654 24.16 -1.61 24.80
N LEU A 655 24.74 -1.20 23.67
CA LEU A 655 26.15 -1.40 23.35
C LEU A 655 27.06 -0.63 24.32
N GLN A 656 26.73 0.62 24.67
CA GLN A 656 27.49 1.40 25.66
C GLN A 656 27.47 0.76 27.06
N TYR A 657 26.32 0.25 27.50
CA TYR A 657 26.23 -0.51 28.76
C TYR A 657 27.05 -1.80 28.69
N THR A 658 27.01 -2.49 27.54
CA THR A 658 27.79 -3.71 27.30
C THR A 658 29.29 -3.42 27.34
N VAL A 659 29.76 -2.37 26.68
CA VAL A 659 31.16 -1.89 26.74
C VAL A 659 31.58 -1.64 28.17
N SER A 660 30.78 -0.90 28.94
CA SER A 660 31.07 -0.59 30.34
C SER A 660 31.18 -1.87 31.19
N SER A 661 30.27 -2.83 30.98
CA SER A 661 30.31 -4.13 31.65
C SER A 661 31.56 -4.93 31.28
N LEU A 662 31.87 -5.06 29.98
CA LEU A 662 33.03 -5.80 29.49
C LEU A 662 34.35 -5.19 29.98
N VAL A 663 34.46 -3.86 30.04
CA VAL A 663 35.64 -3.17 30.59
C VAL A 663 35.82 -3.50 32.06
N ASN A 664 34.75 -3.52 32.85
CA ASN A 664 34.79 -3.92 34.26
C ASN A 664 35.19 -5.39 34.43
N VAL A 665 34.58 -6.31 33.68
CA VAL A 665 34.92 -7.74 33.72
C VAL A 665 36.38 -7.95 33.29
N ARG A 666 36.82 -7.29 32.22
CA ARG A 666 38.23 -7.34 31.78
C ARG A 666 39.17 -6.83 32.86
N GLY A 667 38.83 -5.73 33.53
CA GLY A 667 39.61 -5.19 34.65
C GLY A 667 39.71 -6.17 35.82
N ASN A 668 38.58 -6.76 36.23
CA ASN A 668 38.55 -7.75 37.31
C ASN A 668 39.32 -9.02 36.96
N THR A 669 39.23 -9.51 35.72
CA THR A 669 40.00 -10.67 35.25
C THR A 669 41.49 -10.34 35.15
N ALA A 670 41.86 -9.11 34.75
CA ALA A 670 43.25 -8.66 34.75
C ALA A 670 43.85 -8.60 36.17
N VAL A 671 43.11 -8.06 37.14
CA VAL A 671 43.51 -8.08 38.56
C VAL A 671 43.62 -9.50 39.09
N SER A 672 42.68 -10.38 38.72
CA SER A 672 42.71 -11.79 39.13
C SER A 672 43.92 -12.53 38.54
N LYS A 673 44.25 -12.27 37.27
CA LYS A 673 45.46 -12.79 36.62
C LYS A 673 46.73 -12.28 37.31
N SER A 674 46.79 -10.98 37.61
CA SER A 674 47.91 -10.36 38.32
C SER A 674 48.16 -11.01 39.69
N ARG A 675 47.12 -11.25 40.49
CA ARG A 675 47.25 -11.95 41.80
C ARG A 675 47.84 -13.37 41.69
N ILE A 676 47.58 -14.06 40.58
CA ILE A 676 48.06 -15.44 40.38
C ILE A 676 49.47 -15.43 39.80
N ASN A 677 49.72 -14.55 38.84
CA ASN A 677 50.89 -14.57 37.99
C ASN A 677 52.02 -13.64 38.44
N ASP A 678 51.74 -12.50 39.04
CA ASP A 678 52.77 -11.49 39.29
C ASP A 678 53.68 -11.92 40.46
N ALA A 679 54.98 -11.65 40.31
CA ALA A 679 55.96 -11.90 41.35
C ALA A 679 55.95 -10.77 42.39
N ASP A 680 55.97 -11.12 43.68
CA ASP A 680 56.19 -10.14 44.74
C ASP A 680 57.68 -9.75 44.74
N PHE A 681 57.96 -8.57 44.19
CA PHE A 681 59.32 -8.04 44.05
C PHE A 681 60.06 -7.98 45.40
N SER A 682 59.37 -7.72 46.50
CA SER A 682 59.98 -7.61 47.83
C SER A 682 60.43 -8.98 48.33
N VAL A 683 59.58 -10.00 48.15
CA VAL A 683 59.87 -11.37 48.55
C VAL A 683 60.96 -11.97 47.65
N GLU A 684 60.86 -11.80 46.33
CA GLU A 684 61.86 -12.40 45.42
C GLU A 684 63.22 -11.69 45.50
N SER A 685 63.26 -10.38 45.78
CA SER A 685 64.52 -9.69 46.09
C SER A 685 65.16 -10.21 47.37
N ALA A 686 64.35 -10.50 48.41
CA ALA A 686 64.84 -11.10 49.64
C ALA A 686 65.35 -12.54 49.42
N ASN A 687 64.66 -13.34 48.59
CA ASN A 687 65.09 -14.69 48.23
C ASN A 687 66.37 -14.70 47.40
N LEU A 688 66.51 -13.75 46.46
CA LEU A 688 67.73 -13.55 45.69
C LEU A 688 68.90 -13.19 46.61
N ALA A 689 68.70 -12.22 47.51
CA ALA A 689 69.72 -11.82 48.48
C ALA A 689 70.11 -12.97 49.42
N LYS A 690 69.12 -13.73 49.93
CA LYS A 690 69.35 -14.94 50.75
C LYS A 690 70.15 -15.99 49.98
N SER A 691 69.82 -16.25 48.73
CA SER A 691 70.50 -17.24 47.88
C SER A 691 71.94 -16.82 47.56
N GLN A 692 72.19 -15.52 47.34
CA GLN A 692 73.55 -14.99 47.18
C GLN A 692 74.39 -15.16 48.45
N VAL A 693 73.81 -14.94 49.64
CA VAL A 693 74.48 -15.15 50.93
C VAL A 693 74.76 -16.64 51.17
N LEU A 694 73.80 -17.52 50.90
CA LEU A 694 73.95 -18.98 51.03
C LEU A 694 74.97 -19.54 50.05
N GLN A 695 75.05 -19.02 48.83
CA GLN A 695 76.08 -19.40 47.87
C GLN A 695 77.49 -19.07 48.39
N ARG A 696 77.68 -17.86 48.94
CA ARG A 696 78.96 -17.45 49.57
C ARG A 696 79.32 -18.31 50.78
N ALA A 697 78.33 -18.61 51.64
CA ALA A 697 78.51 -19.47 52.81
C ALA A 697 78.79 -20.94 52.41
N GLY A 698 78.14 -21.45 51.36
CA GLY A 698 78.33 -22.80 50.83
C GLY A 698 79.73 -23.02 50.27
N PHE A 699 80.32 -22.01 49.61
CA PHE A 699 81.72 -22.07 49.17
C PHE A 699 82.70 -22.16 50.37
N ALA A 700 82.43 -21.41 51.44
CA ALA A 700 83.23 -21.48 52.67
C ALA A 700 83.11 -22.84 53.38
N LEU A 701 81.90 -23.42 53.43
CA LEU A 701 81.66 -24.74 54.02
C LEU A 701 82.25 -25.88 53.17
N LEU A 702 82.19 -25.78 51.83
CA LEU A 702 82.86 -26.70 50.92
C LEU A 702 84.38 -26.69 51.15
N ALA A 703 84.97 -25.50 51.26
CA ALA A 703 86.39 -25.32 51.58
C ALA A 703 86.75 -25.93 52.95
N GLN A 704 85.93 -25.71 53.97
CA GLN A 704 86.12 -26.27 55.31
C GLN A 704 85.94 -27.79 55.37
N ALA A 705 84.96 -28.34 54.65
CA ALA A 705 84.70 -29.78 54.57
C ALA A 705 85.82 -30.55 53.85
N ASN A 706 86.42 -29.93 52.82
CA ASN A 706 87.59 -30.48 52.12
C ASN A 706 88.86 -30.41 52.98
N ALA A 707 89.06 -29.33 53.74
CA ALA A 707 90.18 -29.18 54.67
C ALA A 707 90.15 -30.21 55.82
N ARG A 708 88.95 -30.50 56.38
CA ARG A 708 88.80 -31.54 57.41
C ARG A 708 89.11 -32.95 56.89
N SER A 709 88.74 -33.28 55.65
CA SER A 709 89.12 -34.58 55.05
C SER A 709 90.61 -34.69 54.79
N GLN A 710 91.30 -33.60 54.42
CA GLN A 710 92.75 -33.58 54.24
C GLN A 710 93.51 -33.75 55.57
N LEU A 711 93.03 -33.13 56.65
CA LEU A 711 93.59 -33.32 57.99
C LEU A 711 93.48 -34.77 58.49
N VAL A 712 92.38 -35.47 58.17
CA VAL A 712 92.21 -36.89 58.52
C VAL A 712 93.09 -37.79 57.65
N LEU A 713 93.27 -37.47 56.37
CA LEU A 713 94.18 -38.20 55.47
C LEU A 713 95.66 -38.05 55.90
N GLN A 714 96.04 -36.88 56.44
CA GLN A 714 97.37 -36.63 57.02
C GLN A 714 97.62 -37.36 58.36
N LEU A 715 96.57 -37.80 59.06
CA LEU A 715 96.67 -38.57 60.32
C LEU A 715 96.71 -40.10 60.10
N LEU A 716 96.42 -40.57 58.88
CA LEU A 716 96.39 -41.98 58.47
C LEU A 716 97.60 -42.38 57.59
N GLN A 717 98.45 -41.42 57.22
CA GLN A 717 99.81 -41.63 56.70
C GLN A 717 100.80 -41.54 57.87
#